data_AF-A0A1Y1YSN7-F1
#
_entry.id   AF-A0A1Y1YSN7-F1
#
_cell.length_a   1.000
_cell.length_b   1.000
_cell.length_c   1.000
_cell.angle_alpha   90.00
_cell.angle_beta   90.00
_cell.angle_gamma   90.00
#
_symmetry.space_group_name_H-M   'P 1'
#
loop_
_entity.id
_entity.type
_entity.pdbx_description
1 polymer ?
#
loop_
_entity_poly.entity_id
_entity_poly.type
_entity_poly.pdbx_seq_one_letter_code
_entity_poly.pdbx_strand_id
1 'polypeptide(L)'
;MKFSKALLLTALTLVSAEKLEYVGVNESCGEFGEGELPGIYNKHYIYPNIDAIKTTIEQGMNVFRINFRWERFQHELFGEFNEFDITEYKKVVDATTAEGATVILDPHNYARYKNNLIGSEEVPIEAFVDFWTKLAEIFKDNEKVWFGLVNEPHDMDTDDWFKAARAAVDGIRATGAKNNILIPGNGWTGAWSWGKEAWYGEANADVSLRYFSSEDENILFEVHQYFDTDYSGTHDTCVQRPCQNNLKEFVEWLKTNNLKGWVGEIGGTLNDECKECIEEVLEYLQENRDVIKGVQWWAAGPWWGHNALSIEPNAEKAFPGQMAWLKPYLPGPSELTEVPTFINKKVYCKGCVVTGTGGDNSFWGWEDEKSCEIDKETCGYNDNTPIENPPVVEKTYCKGCEVTGTGGDGSLWGWEDEQSCEIDVATCKIGNNASDDNTDNGEKLEYVGVNESCGEFGEGELPGIYNTHYIYPNIDAIKTTIEQGMNVFRINFRWERFQHELFGEFNEFDITEYKKVVDATTAEGATVILDPHNYARYNNNLIGSEEVPIEAFVDFWTKLAEIFKDNEKVWFGLVNEPHDMETDDWFKAARAAVDGIRATGAKNNILIPGNGWTGAWSWGKEAWYGEANADVSLRYFSSEDENILFEVHQYFDTDYSGSHDTCVQRPCQNNLKEFVEWLKTNNLKGWVGEIGGTLNDECKACIEEVLDYLQENRDVIKGVQWWAAGPWWGHNALSIEPNAEKAFPGQMAWLKPYLPGPSELTEVPTFINKKVYCKGCVVTGTGGDNSFWGWEDEKSCEIDKETCGYNDNTPIENPPVVEKTYCKGCEVTGTGGDGSLWGWEDEKSCEIDVAACKIGEEPTEPSTCKFEALGYKCCSHCVSYLEDEDGLWGVENGEWCGITDECIKGYDECWSNKFGYPCCDTCDVFLTDESGDWGVKDLDWCGVPSTCKAN
;
A
#
# COMPACT_ATOMS: atom_id res chain seq x y z
N MET A 1 49.34 -73.76 -15.86
CA MET A 1 49.02 -72.80 -14.77
C MET A 1 49.18 -71.42 -15.38
N LYS A 2 48.17 -70.54 -15.51
CA LYS A 2 46.88 -70.43 -14.80
C LYS A 2 47.05 -70.38 -13.28
N PHE A 3 47.19 -69.16 -12.76
CA PHE A 3 46.48 -68.71 -11.56
C PHE A 3 45.38 -67.73 -12.00
N SER A 4 44.35 -67.54 -11.18
CA SER A 4 43.04 -67.03 -11.63
C SER A 4 42.72 -65.62 -11.12
N LYS A 5 41.73 -64.99 -11.76
CA LYS A 5 41.10 -63.75 -11.31
C LYS A 5 40.45 -63.94 -9.92
N ALA A 6 40.58 -62.93 -9.08
CA ALA A 6 39.65 -62.64 -7.98
C ALA A 6 39.69 -61.11 -7.72
N LEU A 7 39.03 -60.34 -8.58
CA LEU A 7 38.80 -58.91 -8.33
C LEU A 7 37.49 -58.82 -7.56
N LEU A 8 37.54 -58.49 -6.26
CA LEU A 8 36.33 -58.16 -5.52
C LEU A 8 35.87 -56.78 -5.97
N LEU A 9 34.74 -56.75 -6.69
CA LEU A 9 34.01 -55.51 -6.92
C LEU A 9 33.10 -55.32 -5.70
N THR A 10 33.61 -54.69 -4.64
CA THR A 10 32.77 -54.13 -3.59
C THR A 10 32.03 -52.94 -4.17
N ALA A 11 30.85 -53.20 -4.74
CA ALA A 11 29.91 -52.15 -5.07
C ALA A 11 29.44 -51.53 -3.75
N LEU A 12 30.05 -50.41 -3.35
CA LEU A 12 29.34 -49.46 -2.50
C LEU A 12 28.22 -48.91 -3.37
N THR A 13 27.02 -49.47 -3.20
CA THR A 13 25.81 -48.71 -3.43
C THR A 13 25.85 -47.54 -2.46
N LEU A 14 26.15 -46.34 -2.98
CA LEU A 14 25.78 -45.11 -2.31
C LEU A 14 24.26 -45.12 -2.20
N VAL A 15 23.77 -45.63 -1.07
CA VAL A 15 22.40 -45.38 -0.64
C VAL A 15 22.39 -43.91 -0.30
N SER A 16 21.85 -43.08 -1.20
CA SER A 16 21.50 -41.72 -0.82
C SER A 16 20.59 -41.81 0.38
N ALA A 17 20.90 -41.09 1.46
CA ALA A 17 19.93 -40.91 2.52
C ALA A 17 18.66 -40.30 1.89
N GLU A 18 17.52 -40.94 2.12
CA GLU A 18 16.24 -40.33 1.78
C GLU A 18 16.07 -39.08 2.65
N LYS A 19 15.58 -38.00 2.03
CA LYS A 19 15.42 -36.70 2.69
C LYS A 19 14.29 -36.76 3.74
N LEU A 20 14.23 -35.72 4.59
CA LEU A 20 13.03 -35.48 5.40
C LEU A 20 11.83 -35.26 4.47
N GLU A 21 10.62 -35.49 4.97
CA GLU A 21 9.39 -35.28 4.20
C GLU A 21 9.15 -33.78 3.96
N TYR A 22 9.53 -32.96 4.95
CA TYR A 22 9.46 -31.51 4.90
C TYR A 22 10.75 -30.84 5.36
N VAL A 23 11.21 -29.83 4.62
CA VAL A 23 12.25 -28.87 5.06
C VAL A 23 11.85 -27.49 4.55
N GLY A 24 11.96 -26.48 5.40
CA GLY A 24 11.40 -25.17 5.11
C GLY A 24 11.90 -24.05 6.01
N VAL A 25 11.11 -22.99 6.13
CA VAL A 25 11.45 -21.76 6.84
C VAL A 25 10.25 -21.19 7.59
N ASN A 26 10.52 -20.32 8.56
CA ASN A 26 9.53 -19.47 9.24
C ASN A 26 9.46 -18.12 8.53
N GLU A 27 8.27 -17.70 8.11
CA GLU A 27 7.97 -16.44 7.43
C GLU A 27 7.48 -15.43 8.48
N SER A 28 8.43 -14.62 8.96
CA SER A 28 8.30 -13.76 10.14
C SER A 28 8.08 -12.30 9.73
N CYS A 29 6.94 -11.76 10.16
CA CYS A 29 6.39 -10.46 9.73
C CYS A 29 5.11 -10.08 10.49
N GLY A 30 4.10 -10.98 10.55
CA GLY A 30 2.77 -10.71 11.09
C GLY A 30 2.71 -10.66 12.63
N GLU A 31 3.78 -11.09 13.28
CA GLU A 31 4.00 -11.04 14.72
C GLU A 31 4.74 -9.77 15.19
N PHE A 32 5.40 -9.04 14.27
CA PHE A 32 6.29 -7.92 14.62
C PHE A 32 5.57 -6.76 15.35
N GLY A 33 6.35 -5.92 16.03
CA GLY A 33 5.82 -4.74 16.73
C GLY A 33 5.07 -5.07 18.02
N GLU A 34 5.59 -6.00 18.83
CA GLU A 34 4.90 -6.55 20.02
C GLU A 34 4.44 -5.54 21.08
N GLY A 35 5.01 -4.33 21.12
CA GLY A 35 4.58 -3.25 22.01
C GLY A 35 3.36 -2.47 21.51
N GLU A 36 2.94 -2.68 20.27
CA GLU A 36 1.88 -1.93 19.57
C GLU A 36 0.85 -2.94 19.04
N LEU A 37 -0.10 -3.32 19.89
CA LEU A 37 -1.14 -4.32 19.59
C LEU A 37 -2.55 -3.67 19.64
N PRO A 38 -3.41 -3.87 18.61
CA PRO A 38 -3.15 -4.63 17.37
C PRO A 38 -2.10 -3.97 16.46
N GLY A 39 -1.88 -2.67 16.59
CA GLY A 39 -0.89 -1.92 15.81
C GLY A 39 -1.44 -1.46 14.46
N ILE A 40 -0.54 -1.19 13.51
CA ILE A 40 -0.86 -0.63 12.19
C ILE A 40 -0.07 -1.39 11.12
N TYR A 41 -0.77 -1.94 10.13
CA TYR A 41 -0.18 -2.61 8.97
C TYR A 41 0.73 -1.67 8.17
N ASN A 42 1.79 -2.20 7.54
CA ASN A 42 2.86 -1.45 6.87
C ASN A 42 3.64 -0.46 7.77
N LYS A 43 3.41 -0.43 9.09
CA LYS A 43 4.16 0.41 10.05
C LYS A 43 4.71 -0.38 11.23
N HIS A 44 3.90 -1.23 11.83
CA HIS A 44 4.25 -2.04 13.00
C HIS A 44 4.44 -3.53 12.65
N TYR A 45 3.78 -3.99 11.59
CA TYR A 45 3.87 -5.34 11.03
C TYR A 45 3.51 -5.35 9.54
N ILE A 46 3.75 -6.48 8.88
CA ILE A 46 3.41 -6.77 7.48
C ILE A 46 3.08 -8.28 7.34
N TYR A 47 2.69 -8.76 6.16
CA TYR A 47 2.60 -10.19 5.83
C TYR A 47 3.66 -10.59 4.79
N PRO A 48 3.96 -11.90 4.56
CA PRO A 48 5.14 -12.29 3.80
C PRO A 48 5.07 -11.92 2.31
N ASN A 49 6.23 -11.77 1.68
CA ASN A 49 6.33 -11.56 0.25
C ASN A 49 6.14 -12.89 -0.51
N ILE A 50 5.07 -12.99 -1.30
CA ILE A 50 4.71 -14.21 -2.05
C ILE A 50 5.80 -14.59 -3.08
N ASP A 51 6.51 -13.63 -3.68
CA ASP A 51 7.58 -13.91 -4.64
C ASP A 51 8.89 -14.34 -3.95
N ALA A 52 9.14 -13.89 -2.72
CA ALA A 52 10.21 -14.42 -1.87
C ALA A 52 9.93 -15.88 -1.48
N ILE A 53 8.69 -16.20 -1.10
CA ILE A 53 8.23 -17.58 -0.85
C ILE A 53 8.39 -18.43 -2.12
N LYS A 54 7.91 -17.99 -3.29
CA LYS A 54 8.09 -18.71 -4.58
C LYS A 54 9.56 -18.94 -4.90
N THR A 55 10.41 -17.93 -4.74
CA THR A 55 11.87 -18.03 -4.93
C THR A 55 12.51 -19.05 -3.97
N THR A 56 11.91 -19.23 -2.78
CA THR A 56 12.33 -20.22 -1.77
C THR A 56 11.82 -21.64 -2.11
N ILE A 57 10.61 -21.75 -2.69
CA ILE A 57 10.08 -23.00 -3.28
C ILE A 57 10.94 -23.44 -4.48
N GLU A 58 11.38 -22.53 -5.35
CA GLU A 58 12.32 -22.81 -6.46
C GLU A 58 13.63 -23.47 -5.98
N GLN A 59 14.03 -23.26 -4.72
CA GLN A 59 15.19 -23.93 -4.15
C GLN A 59 14.89 -25.36 -3.65
N GLY A 60 13.64 -25.74 -3.48
CA GLY A 60 13.18 -27.05 -3.00
C GLY A 60 12.70 -27.07 -1.55
N MET A 61 12.48 -25.92 -0.90
CA MET A 61 11.71 -25.88 0.34
C MET A 61 10.23 -26.18 0.05
N ASN A 62 9.56 -26.86 0.98
CA ASN A 62 8.18 -27.33 0.78
C ASN A 62 7.26 -27.13 1.99
N VAL A 63 7.69 -26.39 3.01
CA VAL A 63 6.87 -25.99 4.16
C VAL A 63 7.22 -24.57 4.62
N PHE A 64 6.21 -23.80 5.00
CA PHE A 64 6.36 -22.42 5.48
C PHE A 64 5.51 -22.25 6.75
N ARG A 65 6.09 -21.74 7.84
CA ARG A 65 5.36 -21.42 9.08
C ARG A 65 5.16 -19.91 9.08
N ILE A 66 3.91 -19.45 8.95
CA ILE A 66 3.61 -18.02 8.75
C ILE A 66 3.08 -17.46 10.06
N ASN A 67 3.88 -16.56 10.64
CA ASN A 67 3.70 -16.06 11.99
C ASN A 67 2.72 -14.87 12.02
N PHE A 68 1.87 -14.81 13.05
CA PHE A 68 0.93 -13.70 13.27
C PHE A 68 0.65 -13.49 14.77
N ARG A 69 -0.03 -12.40 15.17
CA ARG A 69 -0.54 -12.24 16.56
C ARG A 69 -2.00 -12.62 16.69
N TRP A 70 -2.33 -13.37 17.73
CA TRP A 70 -3.71 -13.59 18.19
C TRP A 70 -4.41 -12.24 18.46
N GLU A 71 -3.72 -11.26 19.05
CA GLU A 71 -4.28 -9.91 19.29
C GLU A 71 -4.63 -9.12 18.01
N ARG A 72 -4.11 -9.50 16.84
CA ARG A 72 -4.48 -8.93 15.53
C ARG A 72 -5.66 -9.66 14.94
N PHE A 73 -5.61 -10.99 14.92
CA PHE A 73 -6.73 -11.79 14.40
C PHE A 73 -7.98 -11.65 15.25
N GLN A 74 -7.86 -11.54 16.57
CA GLN A 74 -8.98 -11.49 17.50
C GLN A 74 -8.77 -10.35 18.52
N HIS A 75 -9.32 -9.17 18.23
CA HIS A 75 -9.08 -7.95 19.02
C HIS A 75 -9.58 -8.01 20.47
N GLU A 76 -10.58 -8.84 20.76
CA GLU A 76 -11.00 -9.21 22.13
C GLU A 76 -11.34 -10.70 22.20
N LEU A 77 -11.04 -11.36 23.33
CA LEU A 77 -11.31 -12.80 23.54
C LEU A 77 -12.78 -13.15 23.25
N PHE A 78 -13.00 -14.30 22.62
CA PHE A 78 -14.31 -14.76 22.12
C PHE A 78 -14.96 -13.90 21.03
N GLY A 79 -14.39 -12.75 20.68
CA GLY A 79 -14.87 -11.90 19.60
C GLY A 79 -14.72 -12.53 18.22
N GLU A 80 -15.30 -11.92 17.20
CA GLU A 80 -15.05 -12.32 15.81
C GLU A 80 -13.65 -11.88 15.35
N PHE A 81 -13.21 -12.46 14.23
CA PHE A 81 -11.90 -12.12 13.71
C PHE A 81 -11.89 -10.79 12.94
N ASN A 82 -10.74 -10.11 12.99
CA ASN A 82 -10.44 -8.95 12.16
C ASN A 82 -10.39 -9.38 10.68
N GLU A 83 -11.33 -8.89 9.89
CA GLU A 83 -11.51 -9.24 8.48
C GLU A 83 -10.29 -8.89 7.63
N PHE A 84 -9.66 -7.73 7.87
CA PHE A 84 -8.47 -7.30 7.12
C PHE A 84 -7.30 -8.26 7.36
N ASP A 85 -6.96 -8.51 8.62
CA ASP A 85 -5.81 -9.34 8.98
C ASP A 85 -5.99 -10.80 8.54
N ILE A 86 -7.18 -11.37 8.68
CA ILE A 86 -7.50 -12.69 8.15
C ILE A 86 -7.43 -12.70 6.62
N THR A 87 -7.91 -11.65 5.95
CA THR A 87 -7.91 -11.58 4.48
C THR A 87 -6.50 -11.49 3.90
N GLU A 88 -5.65 -10.58 4.39
CA GLU A 88 -4.27 -10.47 3.90
C GLU A 88 -3.44 -11.71 4.23
N TYR A 89 -3.57 -12.25 5.44
CA TYR A 89 -2.91 -13.50 5.81
C TYR A 89 -3.38 -14.68 4.93
N LYS A 90 -4.69 -14.82 4.69
CA LYS A 90 -5.25 -15.89 3.87
C LYS A 90 -4.76 -15.82 2.42
N LYS A 91 -4.55 -14.63 1.83
CA LYS A 91 -3.94 -14.50 0.49
C LYS A 91 -2.58 -15.20 0.42
N VAL A 92 -1.73 -15.02 1.42
CA VAL A 92 -0.39 -15.64 1.46
C VAL A 92 -0.48 -17.15 1.72
N VAL A 93 -1.37 -17.59 2.61
CA VAL A 93 -1.63 -19.03 2.85
C VAL A 93 -2.13 -19.72 1.57
N ASP A 94 -3.12 -19.14 0.89
CA ASP A 94 -3.71 -19.68 -0.34
C ASP A 94 -2.66 -19.71 -1.47
N ALA A 95 -1.91 -18.62 -1.68
CA ALA A 95 -0.86 -18.57 -2.70
C ALA A 95 0.25 -19.60 -2.45
N THR A 96 0.71 -19.73 -1.20
CA THR A 96 1.78 -20.68 -0.83
C THR A 96 1.32 -22.13 -0.97
N THR A 97 0.06 -22.43 -0.62
CA THR A 97 -0.51 -23.77 -0.77
C THR A 97 -0.87 -24.11 -2.22
N ALA A 98 -1.17 -23.11 -3.06
CA ALA A 98 -1.38 -23.28 -4.51
C ALA A 98 -0.10 -23.70 -5.26
N GLU A 99 1.08 -23.20 -4.84
CA GLU A 99 2.39 -23.69 -5.28
C GLU A 99 2.73 -25.10 -4.76
N GLY A 100 1.80 -25.74 -4.04
CA GLY A 100 1.93 -27.11 -3.56
C GLY A 100 2.78 -27.27 -2.30
N ALA A 101 3.29 -26.19 -1.71
CA ALA A 101 3.92 -26.22 -0.40
C ALA A 101 2.88 -26.44 0.72
N THR A 102 3.35 -26.86 1.90
CA THR A 102 2.56 -26.91 3.13
C THR A 102 2.70 -25.58 3.89
N VAL A 103 1.62 -25.12 4.51
CA VAL A 103 1.65 -23.93 5.37
C VAL A 103 1.27 -24.32 6.79
N ILE A 104 2.06 -23.89 7.78
CA ILE A 104 1.75 -23.97 9.21
C ILE A 104 1.28 -22.59 9.65
N LEU A 105 0.09 -22.52 10.25
CA LEU A 105 -0.40 -21.28 10.87
C LEU A 105 0.14 -21.20 12.30
N ASP A 106 0.79 -20.10 12.67
CA ASP A 106 1.41 -19.89 13.99
C ASP A 106 0.95 -18.58 14.64
N PRO A 107 0.08 -18.63 15.68
CA PRO A 107 -0.14 -17.51 16.57
C PRO A 107 1.10 -17.39 17.46
N HIS A 108 1.96 -16.43 17.15
CA HIS A 108 3.28 -16.26 17.71
C HIS A 108 3.21 -15.56 19.08
N ASN A 109 2.61 -16.26 20.04
CA ASN A 109 1.95 -15.65 21.20
C ASN A 109 2.42 -16.16 22.58
N TYR A 110 3.41 -17.05 22.65
CA TYR A 110 4.01 -17.49 23.92
C TYR A 110 3.01 -18.05 24.95
N ALA A 111 1.99 -18.77 24.48
CA ALA A 111 0.81 -19.18 25.27
C ALA A 111 0.10 -18.05 26.04
N ARG A 112 0.07 -16.83 25.48
CA ARG A 112 -0.50 -15.62 26.09
C ARG A 112 -1.44 -14.84 25.16
N TYR A 113 -2.29 -14.04 25.78
CA TYR A 113 -3.09 -12.99 25.13
C TYR A 113 -3.05 -11.71 25.95
N LYS A 114 -2.68 -10.59 25.32
CA LYS A 114 -2.44 -9.28 25.99
C LYS A 114 -1.54 -9.45 27.23
N ASN A 115 -0.48 -10.26 27.09
CA ASN A 115 0.48 -10.71 28.11
C ASN A 115 -0.05 -11.63 29.25
N ASN A 116 -1.34 -11.95 29.30
CA ASN A 116 -1.91 -12.87 30.30
C ASN A 116 -1.86 -14.32 29.79
N LEU A 117 -1.63 -15.28 30.69
CA LEU A 117 -1.43 -16.71 30.35
C LEU A 117 -2.73 -17.45 30.04
N ILE A 118 -2.73 -18.29 29.00
CA ILE A 118 -3.82 -19.23 28.75
C ILE A 118 -4.00 -20.15 29.97
N GLY A 119 -5.22 -20.19 30.50
CA GLY A 119 -5.59 -20.88 31.74
C GLY A 119 -5.66 -19.98 32.97
N SER A 120 -5.37 -18.68 32.85
CA SER A 120 -5.61 -17.70 33.92
C SER A 120 -7.10 -17.30 34.02
N GLU A 121 -7.44 -16.42 34.97
CA GLU A 121 -8.79 -15.87 35.10
C GLU A 121 -9.10 -14.87 33.96
N GLU A 122 -8.07 -14.18 33.47
CA GLU A 122 -8.11 -13.21 32.38
C GLU A 122 -8.14 -13.86 30.98
N VAL A 123 -7.48 -15.01 30.79
CA VAL A 123 -7.43 -15.76 29.52
C VAL A 123 -7.81 -17.22 29.78
N PRO A 124 -9.09 -17.53 29.98
CA PRO A 124 -9.55 -18.90 30.21
C PRO A 124 -9.25 -19.81 29.01
N ILE A 125 -9.10 -21.11 29.25
CA ILE A 125 -8.79 -22.10 28.21
C ILE A 125 -9.81 -22.04 27.08
N GLU A 126 -11.08 -21.85 27.43
CA GLU A 126 -12.22 -21.71 26.52
C GLU A 126 -12.01 -20.62 25.45
N ALA A 127 -11.26 -19.56 25.75
CA ALA A 127 -10.97 -18.49 24.77
C ALA A 127 -9.95 -18.94 23.70
N PHE A 128 -8.95 -19.72 24.10
CA PHE A 128 -8.00 -20.34 23.19
C PHE A 128 -8.66 -21.44 22.34
N VAL A 129 -9.66 -22.14 22.89
CA VAL A 129 -10.51 -23.08 22.14
C VAL A 129 -11.40 -22.36 21.12
N ASP A 130 -12.02 -21.23 21.48
CA ASP A 130 -12.81 -20.40 20.56
C ASP A 130 -11.96 -19.94 19.37
N PHE A 131 -10.82 -19.30 19.65
CA PHE A 131 -9.85 -18.88 18.64
C PHE A 131 -9.50 -20.01 17.67
N TRP A 132 -9.09 -21.17 18.21
CA TRP A 132 -8.69 -22.31 17.37
C TRP A 132 -9.85 -22.96 16.62
N THR A 133 -11.07 -22.92 17.16
CA THR A 133 -12.27 -23.40 16.46
C THR A 133 -12.59 -22.50 15.27
N LYS A 134 -12.54 -21.17 15.44
CA LYS A 134 -12.73 -20.18 14.36
C LYS A 134 -11.67 -20.30 13.27
N LEU A 135 -10.38 -20.38 13.64
CA LEU A 135 -9.30 -20.53 12.65
C LEU A 135 -9.35 -21.87 11.92
N ALA A 136 -9.76 -22.95 12.60
CA ALA A 136 -10.00 -24.24 11.96
C ALA A 136 -11.17 -24.21 10.98
N GLU A 137 -12.30 -23.57 11.29
CA GLU A 137 -13.44 -23.43 10.37
C GLU A 137 -13.04 -22.76 9.04
N ILE A 138 -12.11 -21.79 9.04
CA ILE A 138 -11.62 -21.10 7.83
C ILE A 138 -10.74 -22.02 6.95
N PHE A 139 -9.93 -22.89 7.56
CA PHE A 139 -8.84 -23.60 6.87
C PHE A 139 -8.98 -25.14 6.81
N LYS A 140 -10.04 -25.72 7.39
CA LYS A 140 -10.23 -27.18 7.52
C LYS A 140 -10.25 -27.97 6.21
N ASP A 141 -10.69 -27.35 5.12
CA ASP A 141 -10.78 -27.99 3.81
C ASP A 141 -9.48 -27.86 2.97
N ASN A 142 -8.50 -27.07 3.43
CA ASN A 142 -7.18 -26.99 2.79
C ASN A 142 -6.23 -28.03 3.42
N GLU A 143 -6.09 -29.20 2.78
CA GLU A 143 -5.22 -30.30 3.23
C GLU A 143 -3.72 -29.92 3.32
N LYS A 144 -3.31 -28.79 2.72
CA LYS A 144 -1.94 -28.25 2.81
C LYS A 144 -1.73 -27.31 4.00
N VAL A 145 -2.78 -26.91 4.71
CA VAL A 145 -2.68 -26.12 5.95
C VAL A 145 -2.56 -27.04 7.17
N TRP A 146 -1.63 -26.70 8.05
CA TRP A 146 -1.36 -27.32 9.35
C TRP A 146 -1.51 -26.24 10.44
N PHE A 147 -1.79 -26.65 11.68
CA PHE A 147 -2.05 -25.75 12.80
C PHE A 147 -0.95 -25.89 13.87
N GLY A 148 -0.08 -24.89 14.03
CA GLY A 148 0.84 -24.81 15.18
C GLY A 148 0.13 -24.11 16.32
N LEU A 149 -0.13 -24.80 17.45
CA LEU A 149 -1.12 -24.30 18.43
C LEU A 149 -0.79 -22.92 19.02
N VAL A 150 0.48 -22.65 19.32
CA VAL A 150 0.99 -21.33 19.73
C VAL A 150 2.51 -21.38 19.71
N ASN A 151 3.19 -20.29 19.39
CA ASN A 151 4.64 -20.26 19.61
C ASN A 151 4.97 -20.44 21.10
N GLU A 152 6.04 -21.19 21.38
CA GLU A 152 6.80 -21.24 22.64
C GLU A 152 6.05 -20.94 23.96
N PRO A 153 5.23 -21.86 24.48
CA PRO A 153 4.71 -21.78 25.85
C PRO A 153 5.83 -21.67 26.90
N HIS A 154 5.77 -20.69 27.81
CA HIS A 154 6.76 -20.51 28.89
C HIS A 154 6.22 -19.79 30.14
N ASP A 155 6.90 -19.97 31.28
CA ASP A 155 6.54 -19.41 32.60
C ASP A 155 5.10 -19.75 33.08
N MET A 156 4.62 -20.94 32.73
CA MET A 156 3.35 -21.52 33.20
C MET A 156 3.56 -22.92 33.80
N ASP A 157 2.52 -23.54 34.36
CA ASP A 157 2.58 -24.95 34.75
C ASP A 157 2.41 -25.85 33.51
N THR A 158 3.23 -26.90 33.41
CA THR A 158 3.23 -27.82 32.27
C THR A 158 1.91 -28.59 32.14
N ASP A 159 1.22 -28.91 33.25
CA ASP A 159 -0.07 -29.64 33.23
C ASP A 159 -1.20 -28.73 32.74
N ASP A 160 -1.22 -27.46 33.15
CA ASP A 160 -2.17 -26.47 32.64
C ASP A 160 -1.94 -26.16 31.14
N TRP A 161 -0.68 -26.15 30.67
CA TRP A 161 -0.41 -26.04 29.23
C TRP A 161 -0.98 -27.22 28.44
N PHE A 162 -0.62 -28.48 28.74
CA PHE A 162 -1.10 -29.61 27.95
C PHE A 162 -2.60 -29.84 28.07
N LYS A 163 -3.22 -29.43 29.18
CA LYS A 163 -4.68 -29.34 29.36
C LYS A 163 -5.31 -28.31 28.41
N ALA A 164 -4.70 -27.14 28.23
CA ALA A 164 -5.16 -26.13 27.28
C ALA A 164 -4.97 -26.59 25.82
N ALA A 165 -3.81 -27.16 25.50
CA ALA A 165 -3.52 -27.73 24.18
C ALA A 165 -4.49 -28.86 23.81
N ARG A 166 -4.83 -29.75 24.76
CA ARG A 166 -5.82 -30.81 24.57
C ARG A 166 -7.20 -30.25 24.21
N ALA A 167 -7.64 -29.24 24.96
CA ALA A 167 -8.93 -28.60 24.72
C ALA A 167 -8.98 -27.92 23.34
N ALA A 168 -7.89 -27.24 22.93
CA ALA A 168 -7.79 -26.64 21.60
C ALA A 168 -7.86 -27.69 20.48
N VAL A 169 -7.14 -28.81 20.61
CA VAL A 169 -7.22 -29.95 19.66
C VAL A 169 -8.65 -30.51 19.60
N ASP A 170 -9.32 -30.67 20.73
CA ASP A 170 -10.68 -31.21 20.77
C ASP A 170 -11.70 -30.25 20.12
N GLY A 171 -11.52 -28.93 20.27
CA GLY A 171 -12.28 -27.90 19.56
C GLY A 171 -12.02 -27.91 18.05
N ILE A 172 -10.75 -27.92 17.63
CA ILE A 172 -10.35 -28.04 16.22
C ILE A 172 -10.98 -29.28 15.60
N ARG A 173 -10.88 -30.46 16.24
CA ARG A 173 -11.45 -31.71 15.71
C ARG A 173 -12.99 -31.70 15.70
N ALA A 174 -13.67 -30.90 16.54
CA ALA A 174 -15.11 -30.75 16.50
C ALA A 174 -15.63 -30.02 15.24
N THR A 175 -14.83 -29.16 14.60
CA THR A 175 -15.14 -28.52 13.29
C THR A 175 -15.21 -29.52 12.11
N GLY A 176 -14.65 -30.73 12.32
CA GLY A 176 -14.36 -31.71 11.27
C GLY A 176 -12.96 -31.61 10.65
N ALA A 177 -12.14 -30.63 11.05
CA ALA A 177 -10.78 -30.40 10.56
C ALA A 177 -9.85 -31.62 10.72
N LYS A 178 -9.17 -31.99 9.63
CA LYS A 178 -8.23 -33.14 9.58
C LYS A 178 -6.77 -32.75 9.40
N ASN A 179 -6.50 -31.44 9.33
CA ASN A 179 -5.19 -30.82 9.27
C ASN A 179 -4.25 -31.41 10.34
N ASN A 180 -2.95 -31.48 10.06
CA ASN A 180 -1.99 -31.82 11.11
C ASN A 180 -1.96 -30.70 12.15
N ILE A 181 -1.88 -31.07 13.42
CA ILE A 181 -1.75 -30.13 14.53
C ILE A 181 -0.40 -30.37 15.21
N LEU A 182 0.35 -29.30 15.44
CA LEU A 182 1.63 -29.30 16.13
C LEU A 182 1.42 -28.90 17.58
N ILE A 183 1.92 -29.73 18.49
CA ILE A 183 1.76 -29.60 19.94
C ILE A 183 3.13 -29.27 20.56
N PRO A 184 3.41 -27.99 20.86
CA PRO A 184 4.60 -27.61 21.60
C PRO A 184 4.46 -27.97 23.09
N GLY A 185 5.56 -27.83 23.83
CA GLY A 185 5.64 -27.96 25.28
C GLY A 185 6.07 -26.66 25.97
N ASN A 186 6.04 -26.71 27.30
CA ASN A 186 6.41 -25.62 28.19
C ASN A 186 7.94 -25.37 28.20
N GLY A 187 8.36 -24.16 28.53
CA GLY A 187 9.77 -23.73 28.54
C GLY A 187 10.37 -23.54 27.15
N TRP A 188 9.70 -22.72 26.32
CA TRP A 188 10.09 -22.43 24.93
C TRP A 188 10.20 -23.67 24.04
N THR A 189 9.41 -24.71 24.39
CA THR A 189 9.39 -26.04 23.75
C THR A 189 10.78 -26.64 23.42
N GLY A 190 11.81 -26.27 24.20
CA GLY A 190 13.21 -26.55 23.86
C GLY A 190 13.54 -28.04 23.92
N ALA A 191 13.97 -28.64 22.80
CA ALA A 191 14.20 -30.09 22.69
C ALA A 191 15.22 -30.60 23.73
N TRP A 192 16.27 -29.82 23.97
CA TRP A 192 17.31 -30.02 24.99
C TRP A 192 16.77 -30.20 26.42
N SER A 193 15.53 -29.78 26.70
CA SER A 193 14.89 -29.86 28.01
C SER A 193 13.83 -30.97 28.12
N TRP A 194 13.25 -31.42 27.00
CA TRP A 194 11.95 -32.13 26.92
C TRP A 194 11.74 -33.31 27.89
N GLY A 195 12.76 -34.15 28.08
CA GLY A 195 12.66 -35.44 28.78
C GLY A 195 12.77 -35.42 30.31
N LYS A 196 12.95 -34.26 30.94
CA LYS A 196 13.32 -34.15 32.36
C LYS A 196 12.63 -32.99 33.08
N GLU A 197 12.44 -33.16 34.39
CA GLU A 197 12.01 -32.09 35.30
C GLU A 197 13.00 -30.92 35.19
N ALA A 198 12.47 -29.71 35.03
CA ALA A 198 13.22 -28.52 34.66
C ALA A 198 12.82 -27.31 35.52
N TRP A 199 13.34 -26.13 35.19
CA TRP A 199 12.98 -24.89 35.88
C TRP A 199 11.47 -24.54 35.74
N TYR A 200 10.81 -25.06 34.70
CA TYR A 200 9.38 -24.94 34.43
C TYR A 200 8.52 -26.04 35.10
N GLY A 201 9.11 -26.91 35.93
CA GLY A 201 8.38 -27.97 36.65
C GLY A 201 8.47 -29.34 35.98
N GLU A 202 7.35 -30.07 35.94
CA GLU A 202 7.29 -31.44 35.41
C GLU A 202 7.68 -31.52 33.93
N ALA A 203 8.32 -32.63 33.54
CA ALA A 203 8.85 -32.86 32.20
C ALA A 203 7.76 -32.86 31.13
N ASN A 204 7.99 -32.15 30.01
CA ASN A 204 7.08 -32.17 28.86
C ASN A 204 6.81 -33.61 28.38
N ALA A 205 7.82 -34.47 28.39
CA ALA A 205 7.72 -35.89 28.06
C ALA A 205 6.77 -36.72 28.93
N ASP A 206 6.61 -36.38 30.22
CA ASP A 206 5.75 -37.13 31.16
C ASP A 206 4.34 -36.52 31.25
N VAL A 207 4.22 -35.21 31.06
CA VAL A 207 2.93 -34.50 31.15
C VAL A 207 2.12 -34.64 29.86
N SER A 208 2.76 -34.51 28.68
CA SER A 208 2.07 -34.68 27.39
C SER A 208 1.35 -36.04 27.25
N LEU A 209 1.96 -37.11 27.76
CA LEU A 209 1.39 -38.47 27.77
C LEU A 209 0.16 -38.64 28.69
N ARG A 210 -0.22 -37.63 29.46
CA ARG A 210 -1.50 -37.57 30.20
C ARG A 210 -2.67 -37.19 29.29
N TYR A 211 -2.37 -36.47 28.19
CA TYR A 211 -3.34 -35.80 27.32
C TYR A 211 -3.33 -36.30 25.87
N PHE A 212 -2.22 -36.89 25.42
CA PHE A 212 -1.97 -37.25 24.03
C PHE A 212 -1.31 -38.62 23.90
N SER A 213 -1.56 -39.28 22.77
CA SER A 213 -1.15 -40.66 22.51
C SER A 213 -0.83 -40.89 21.03
N SER A 214 -0.34 -42.08 20.67
CA SER A 214 -0.24 -42.50 19.26
C SER A 214 -1.54 -43.08 18.69
N GLU A 215 -2.67 -42.94 19.41
CA GLU A 215 -4.02 -43.17 18.88
C GLU A 215 -4.69 -41.86 18.39
N ASP A 216 -4.10 -40.69 18.66
CA ASP A 216 -4.61 -39.39 18.21
C ASP A 216 -4.30 -39.13 16.72
N GLU A 217 -5.32 -38.80 15.93
CA GLU A 217 -5.17 -38.58 14.48
C GLU A 217 -4.49 -37.24 14.14
N ASN A 218 -3.45 -37.32 13.29
CA ASN A 218 -2.72 -36.19 12.71
C ASN A 218 -2.18 -35.19 13.76
N ILE A 219 -1.59 -35.74 14.84
CA ILE A 219 -0.88 -34.99 15.88
C ILE A 219 0.64 -35.20 15.76
N LEU A 220 1.41 -34.11 15.88
CA LEU A 220 2.86 -34.12 16.01
C LEU A 220 3.27 -33.29 17.23
N PHE A 221 4.37 -33.65 17.90
CA PHE A 221 4.98 -32.81 18.92
C PHE A 221 6.01 -31.88 18.31
N GLU A 222 5.98 -30.61 18.68
CA GLU A 222 6.84 -29.56 18.13
C GLU A 222 7.89 -29.15 19.15
N VAL A 223 9.16 -29.11 18.73
CA VAL A 223 10.26 -28.64 19.57
C VAL A 223 11.16 -27.66 18.83
N HIS A 224 11.73 -26.71 19.57
CA HIS A 224 12.67 -25.72 19.05
C HIS A 224 14.08 -26.06 19.53
N GLN A 225 15.11 -25.71 18.74
CA GLN A 225 16.49 -25.93 19.14
C GLN A 225 17.48 -24.98 18.46
N TYR A 226 17.99 -24.03 19.25
CA TYR A 226 19.20 -23.27 18.93
C TYR A 226 20.44 -23.90 19.58
N PHE A 227 21.63 -23.55 19.11
CA PHE A 227 22.88 -24.27 19.41
C PHE A 227 23.97 -23.41 20.07
N ASP A 228 23.59 -22.21 20.49
CA ASP A 228 24.42 -21.29 21.27
C ASP A 228 24.51 -21.69 22.76
N THR A 229 25.21 -20.87 23.55
CA THR A 229 25.62 -21.20 24.93
C THR A 229 24.47 -21.50 25.89
N ASP A 230 23.29 -20.93 25.65
CA ASP A 230 22.08 -21.07 26.46
C ASP A 230 20.84 -21.51 25.66
N TYR A 231 21.05 -21.97 24.42
CA TYR A 231 20.01 -22.45 23.50
C TYR A 231 18.93 -21.40 23.13
N SER A 232 19.24 -20.11 23.26
CA SER A 232 18.32 -18.99 23.01
C SER A 232 18.30 -18.50 21.56
N GLY A 233 19.29 -18.86 20.75
CA GLY A 233 19.44 -18.35 19.38
C GLY A 233 19.92 -16.90 19.30
N THR A 234 20.32 -16.29 20.42
CA THR A 234 20.70 -14.87 20.49
C THR A 234 22.20 -14.63 20.26
N HIS A 235 23.04 -15.66 20.33
CA HIS A 235 24.49 -15.55 20.13
C HIS A 235 24.96 -16.06 18.76
N ASP A 236 26.18 -15.70 18.36
CA ASP A 236 26.73 -16.01 17.03
C ASP A 236 27.43 -17.37 16.91
N THR A 237 27.51 -18.15 17.99
CA THR A 237 28.27 -19.42 18.08
C THR A 237 27.36 -20.65 18.16
N CYS A 238 27.88 -21.82 17.79
CA CYS A 238 27.11 -23.08 17.80
C CYS A 238 27.86 -24.17 18.59
N VAL A 239 28.09 -23.87 19.87
CA VAL A 239 29.03 -24.58 20.76
C VAL A 239 28.56 -25.94 21.26
N GLN A 240 27.28 -26.28 21.13
CA GLN A 240 26.64 -27.42 21.81
C GLN A 240 26.94 -28.79 21.16
N ARG A 241 28.17 -29.00 20.67
CA ARG A 241 28.58 -30.13 19.84
C ARG A 241 28.91 -31.40 20.64
N PRO A 242 28.60 -32.62 20.15
CA PRO A 242 27.80 -32.96 18.96
C PRO A 242 26.36 -32.40 19.00
N CYS A 243 25.98 -31.59 18.00
CA CYS A 243 24.78 -30.73 18.10
C CYS A 243 23.47 -31.53 18.14
N GLN A 244 23.46 -32.67 17.46
CA GLN A 244 22.31 -33.57 17.46
C GLN A 244 22.05 -34.26 18.82
N ASN A 245 22.93 -34.12 19.81
CA ASN A 245 22.67 -34.60 21.18
C ASN A 245 21.41 -33.96 21.79
N ASN A 246 21.16 -32.68 21.52
CA ASN A 246 20.05 -31.93 22.10
C ASN A 246 18.67 -32.49 21.67
N LEU A 247 18.63 -33.20 20.53
CA LEU A 247 17.42 -33.81 19.97
C LEU A 247 17.25 -35.29 20.34
N LYS A 248 18.27 -35.96 20.90
CA LYS A 248 18.24 -37.41 21.17
C LYS A 248 17.19 -37.82 22.18
N GLU A 249 17.06 -37.07 23.28
CA GLU A 249 16.11 -37.35 24.35
C GLU A 249 14.65 -37.28 23.83
N PHE A 250 14.35 -36.27 22.99
CA PHE A 250 13.08 -36.13 22.30
C PHE A 250 12.83 -37.25 21.28
N VAL A 251 13.80 -37.57 20.41
CA VAL A 251 13.66 -38.63 19.39
C VAL A 251 13.51 -40.03 20.01
N GLU A 252 14.22 -40.33 21.10
CA GLU A 252 14.07 -41.59 21.84
C GLU A 252 12.71 -41.67 22.54
N TRP A 253 12.19 -40.56 23.07
CA TRP A 253 10.83 -40.47 23.63
C TRP A 253 9.75 -40.68 22.57
N LEU A 254 9.86 -40.05 21.38
CA LEU A 254 8.94 -40.27 20.26
C LEU A 254 8.90 -41.75 19.84
N LYS A 255 10.08 -42.38 19.69
CA LYS A 255 10.21 -43.80 19.32
C LYS A 255 9.66 -44.74 20.37
N THR A 256 9.81 -44.40 21.65
CA THR A 256 9.30 -45.20 22.78
C THR A 256 7.77 -45.19 22.83
N ASN A 257 7.14 -44.05 22.50
CA ASN A 257 5.69 -43.86 22.60
C ASN A 257 4.95 -43.97 21.24
N ASN A 258 5.67 -44.31 20.16
CA ASN A 258 5.16 -44.44 18.79
C ASN A 258 4.58 -43.12 18.21
N LEU A 259 5.10 -41.98 18.67
CA LEU A 259 4.62 -40.64 18.30
C LEU A 259 5.30 -40.11 17.02
N LYS A 260 4.94 -38.88 16.63
CA LYS A 260 5.58 -38.10 15.56
C LYS A 260 6.02 -36.74 16.07
N GLY A 261 7.08 -36.20 15.48
CA GLY A 261 7.70 -34.95 15.89
C GLY A 261 7.97 -34.00 14.72
N TRP A 262 8.05 -32.73 15.08
CA TRP A 262 8.38 -31.57 14.26
C TRP A 262 9.48 -30.77 14.94
N VAL A 263 10.33 -30.11 14.16
CA VAL A 263 11.32 -29.17 14.67
C VAL A 263 11.00 -27.78 14.10
N GLY A 264 10.21 -27.00 14.84
CA GLY A 264 9.60 -25.74 14.37
C GLY A 264 10.63 -24.64 14.11
N GLU A 265 11.71 -24.61 14.88
CA GLU A 265 12.79 -23.64 14.74
C GLU A 265 14.18 -24.27 14.97
N ILE A 266 15.07 -24.04 14.01
CA ILE A 266 16.53 -24.10 14.17
C ILE A 266 17.16 -22.87 13.51
N GLY A 267 18.32 -22.43 13.99
CA GLY A 267 19.08 -21.35 13.37
C GLY A 267 20.57 -21.43 13.68
N GLY A 268 21.37 -20.73 12.87
CA GLY A 268 22.81 -20.54 13.09
C GLY A 268 23.38 -19.43 12.20
N THR A 269 24.33 -18.65 12.72
CA THR A 269 24.97 -17.57 11.95
C THR A 269 25.94 -18.12 10.91
N LEU A 270 26.29 -17.32 9.90
CA LEU A 270 27.11 -17.72 8.74
C LEU A 270 28.60 -17.94 9.09
N ASN A 271 28.91 -19.03 9.79
CA ASN A 271 30.26 -19.48 10.15
C ASN A 271 30.42 -21.02 10.10
N ASP A 272 31.66 -21.52 10.07
CA ASP A 272 31.95 -22.96 9.89
C ASP A 272 31.52 -23.83 11.09
N GLU A 273 31.51 -23.31 12.33
CA GLU A 273 31.05 -24.07 13.51
C GLU A 273 29.54 -24.30 13.44
N CYS A 274 28.78 -23.22 13.17
CA CYS A 274 27.34 -23.30 12.94
C CYS A 274 27.00 -24.13 11.71
N LYS A 275 27.80 -24.05 10.65
CA LYS A 275 27.64 -24.92 9.48
C LYS A 275 27.73 -26.40 9.87
N GLU A 276 28.84 -26.82 10.47
CA GLU A 276 29.03 -28.22 10.84
C GLU A 276 27.99 -28.70 11.87
N CYS A 277 27.53 -27.82 12.76
CA CYS A 277 26.47 -28.09 13.73
C CYS A 277 25.10 -28.32 13.05
N ILE A 278 24.72 -27.48 12.08
CA ILE A 278 23.46 -27.60 11.33
C ILE A 278 23.51 -28.83 10.40
N GLU A 279 24.61 -29.08 9.70
CA GLU A 279 24.79 -30.30 8.89
C GLU A 279 24.66 -31.56 9.77
N GLU A 280 25.32 -31.59 10.94
CA GLU A 280 25.23 -32.68 11.93
C GLU A 280 23.81 -32.92 12.48
N VAL A 281 22.98 -31.88 12.57
CA VAL A 281 21.58 -31.96 12.98
C VAL A 281 20.70 -32.46 11.83
N LEU A 282 20.85 -31.91 10.62
CA LEU A 282 20.05 -32.31 9.45
C LEU A 282 20.29 -33.76 9.04
N GLU A 283 21.55 -34.24 9.09
CA GLU A 283 21.88 -35.66 8.90
C GLU A 283 21.15 -36.54 9.93
N TYR A 284 21.18 -36.17 11.21
CA TYR A 284 20.52 -36.92 12.28
C TYR A 284 18.99 -36.93 12.16
N LEU A 285 18.38 -35.82 11.75
CA LEU A 285 16.94 -35.78 11.52
C LEU A 285 16.54 -36.66 10.31
N GLN A 286 17.36 -36.71 9.24
CA GLN A 286 17.16 -37.68 8.14
C GLN A 286 17.27 -39.16 8.58
N GLU A 287 18.22 -39.47 9.46
CA GLU A 287 18.35 -40.82 10.06
C GLU A 287 17.11 -41.22 10.88
N ASN A 288 16.39 -40.23 11.42
CA ASN A 288 15.25 -40.42 12.32
C ASN A 288 13.90 -39.97 11.72
N ARG A 289 13.82 -39.88 10.38
CA ARG A 289 12.59 -39.52 9.63
C ARG A 289 11.43 -40.52 9.77
N ASP A 290 11.64 -41.62 10.50
CA ASP A 290 10.58 -42.55 10.92
C ASP A 290 9.67 -41.97 12.02
N VAL A 291 10.18 -40.99 12.77
CA VAL A 291 9.41 -40.23 13.77
C VAL A 291 9.42 -38.72 13.54
N ILE A 292 10.50 -38.14 13.03
CA ILE A 292 10.54 -36.71 12.67
C ILE A 292 9.97 -36.53 11.27
N LYS A 293 9.02 -35.61 11.10
CA LYS A 293 8.43 -35.29 9.79
C LYS A 293 9.17 -34.20 9.03
N GLY A 294 9.70 -33.21 9.74
CA GLY A 294 10.42 -32.11 9.12
C GLY A 294 11.07 -31.17 10.12
N VAL A 295 11.69 -30.13 9.57
CA VAL A 295 12.44 -29.09 10.27
C VAL A 295 12.31 -27.76 9.52
N GLN A 296 12.24 -26.66 10.26
CA GLN A 296 12.18 -25.32 9.68
C GLN A 296 13.28 -24.41 10.22
N TRP A 297 13.82 -23.60 9.33
CA TRP A 297 14.80 -22.57 9.65
C TRP A 297 14.12 -21.32 10.21
N TRP A 298 14.72 -20.70 11.24
CA TRP A 298 14.38 -19.35 11.69
C TRP A 298 15.43 -18.36 11.16
N ALA A 299 15.12 -17.44 10.25
CA ALA A 299 13.83 -17.17 9.60
C ALA A 299 13.99 -16.51 8.21
N ALA A 300 12.88 -16.32 7.51
CA ALA A 300 12.68 -15.49 6.33
C ALA A 300 11.59 -14.42 6.63
N GLY A 301 11.33 -13.54 5.67
CA GLY A 301 10.40 -12.42 5.79
C GLY A 301 11.05 -11.07 5.46
N PRO A 302 10.29 -10.10 4.93
CA PRO A 302 10.85 -8.92 4.25
C PRO A 302 11.51 -7.88 5.18
N TRP A 303 11.29 -7.95 6.49
CA TRP A 303 11.70 -6.91 7.45
C TRP A 303 12.88 -7.31 8.37
N TRP A 304 13.59 -8.41 8.08
CA TRP A 304 14.75 -8.85 8.88
C TRP A 304 16.04 -8.03 8.69
N GLY A 305 16.19 -7.33 7.57
CA GLY A 305 17.40 -6.55 7.23
C GLY A 305 18.69 -7.37 7.34
N HIS A 306 19.58 -6.96 8.25
CA HIS A 306 20.91 -7.59 8.45
C HIS A 306 20.96 -8.60 9.61
N ASN A 307 19.83 -9.17 10.02
CA ASN A 307 19.82 -10.22 11.03
C ASN A 307 20.64 -11.45 10.56
N ALA A 308 21.55 -11.91 11.42
CA ALA A 308 22.51 -12.98 11.11
C ALA A 308 21.88 -14.37 10.92
N LEU A 309 20.62 -14.56 11.33
CA LEU A 309 19.83 -15.77 11.11
C LEU A 309 18.91 -15.68 9.88
N SER A 310 18.72 -14.50 9.28
CA SER A 310 17.83 -14.34 8.13
C SER A 310 18.36 -15.09 6.91
N ILE A 311 17.46 -15.79 6.20
CA ILE A 311 17.68 -16.37 4.87
C ILE A 311 16.76 -15.80 3.79
N GLU A 312 16.19 -14.61 4.01
CA GLU A 312 15.32 -13.93 3.02
C GLU A 312 16.05 -13.72 1.67
N PRO A 313 15.45 -14.12 0.52
CA PRO A 313 16.04 -13.86 -0.78
C PRO A 313 15.97 -12.37 -1.14
N ASN A 314 17.01 -11.88 -1.78
CA ASN A 314 17.07 -10.49 -2.26
C ASN A 314 16.43 -10.33 -3.66
N ALA A 315 16.39 -9.08 -4.15
CA ALA A 315 15.81 -8.74 -5.46
C ALA A 315 16.48 -9.43 -6.66
N GLU A 316 17.71 -9.93 -6.54
CA GLU A 316 18.38 -10.74 -7.57
C GLU A 316 18.17 -12.26 -7.40
N LYS A 317 17.19 -12.68 -6.59
CA LYS A 317 16.92 -14.08 -6.19
C LYS A 317 18.14 -14.77 -5.54
N ALA A 318 19.04 -14.00 -4.92
CA ALA A 318 20.17 -14.53 -4.15
C ALA A 318 19.84 -14.61 -2.66
N PHE A 319 20.37 -15.63 -1.98
CA PHE A 319 20.08 -15.93 -0.57
C PHE A 319 21.29 -15.65 0.34
N PRO A 320 21.09 -15.39 1.63
CA PRO A 320 22.15 -15.53 2.64
C PRO A 320 22.77 -16.93 2.62
N GLY A 321 24.08 -17.01 2.82
CA GLY A 321 24.89 -18.20 2.55
C GLY A 321 24.46 -19.49 3.26
N GLN A 322 23.67 -19.43 4.33
CA GLN A 322 23.11 -20.60 5.01
C GLN A 322 22.18 -21.42 4.11
N MET A 323 21.51 -20.81 3.12
CA MET A 323 20.65 -21.56 2.18
C MET A 323 21.46 -22.57 1.33
N ALA A 324 22.75 -22.31 1.08
CA ALA A 324 23.64 -23.29 0.43
C ALA A 324 23.99 -24.49 1.34
N TRP A 325 23.83 -24.36 2.67
CA TRP A 325 23.95 -25.47 3.62
C TRP A 325 22.67 -26.30 3.65
N LEU A 326 21.50 -25.66 3.51
CA LEU A 326 20.20 -26.33 3.48
C LEU A 326 19.95 -27.07 2.16
N LYS A 327 20.41 -26.52 1.03
CA LYS A 327 20.17 -27.03 -0.34
C LYS A 327 20.34 -28.56 -0.53
N PRO A 328 21.37 -29.24 0.00
CA PRO A 328 21.49 -30.70 -0.10
C PRO A 328 20.32 -31.46 0.52
N TYR A 329 19.71 -30.92 1.58
CA TYR A 329 18.68 -31.53 2.41
C TYR A 329 17.25 -31.23 1.94
N LEU A 330 17.05 -30.20 1.11
CA LEU A 330 15.73 -29.73 0.63
C LEU A 330 14.97 -30.82 -0.18
N PRO A 331 13.75 -31.22 0.20
CA PRO A 331 13.05 -32.37 -0.39
C PRO A 331 12.10 -32.04 -1.55
N GLY A 332 11.75 -30.77 -1.75
CA GLY A 332 10.89 -30.32 -2.84
C GLY A 332 11.54 -30.44 -4.22
N PRO A 333 10.75 -30.37 -5.30
CA PRO A 333 11.27 -30.34 -6.67
C PRO A 333 12.10 -29.07 -6.89
N SER A 334 13.30 -29.22 -7.45
CA SER A 334 14.19 -28.10 -7.76
C SER A 334 15.13 -28.51 -8.90
N GLU A 335 15.01 -27.85 -10.05
CA GLU A 335 15.96 -28.00 -11.17
C GLU A 335 17.31 -27.29 -10.89
N LEU A 336 17.35 -26.41 -9.88
CA LEU A 336 18.55 -25.68 -9.48
C LEU A 336 19.52 -26.57 -8.68
N THR A 337 20.74 -26.77 -9.18
CA THR A 337 21.79 -27.57 -8.52
C THR A 337 22.65 -26.78 -7.54
N GLU A 338 22.66 -25.45 -7.64
CA GLU A 338 23.39 -24.51 -6.80
C GLU A 338 22.44 -23.38 -6.36
N VAL A 339 22.77 -22.68 -5.27
CA VAL A 339 22.03 -21.50 -4.80
C VAL A 339 22.89 -20.25 -5.09
N PRO A 340 22.36 -19.20 -5.70
CA PRO A 340 23.05 -17.90 -5.74
C PRO A 340 23.13 -17.34 -4.31
N THR A 341 24.32 -17.11 -3.77
CA THR A 341 24.49 -16.66 -2.39
C THR A 341 25.15 -15.30 -2.26
N PHE A 342 24.63 -14.47 -1.34
CA PHE A 342 25.32 -13.30 -0.80
C PHE A 342 25.69 -13.50 0.68
N ILE A 343 26.47 -12.57 1.22
CA ILE A 343 26.86 -12.55 2.64
C ILE A 343 26.02 -11.47 3.32
N ASN A 344 24.99 -11.85 4.09
CA ASN A 344 24.28 -10.90 4.93
C ASN A 344 25.17 -10.53 6.13
N LYS A 345 25.62 -9.28 6.21
CA LYS A 345 26.58 -8.81 7.22
C LYS A 345 26.28 -7.39 7.66
N LYS A 346 26.22 -7.20 8.98
CA LYS A 346 26.46 -5.91 9.62
C LYS A 346 27.81 -5.35 9.14
N VAL A 347 27.81 -4.10 8.69
CA VAL A 347 29.02 -3.34 8.32
C VAL A 347 29.40 -2.49 9.51
N TYR A 348 30.62 -2.61 10.03
CA TYR A 348 31.09 -1.78 11.15
C TYR A 348 31.85 -0.54 10.66
N CYS A 349 31.68 0.59 11.36
CA CYS A 349 32.42 1.82 11.11
C CYS A 349 33.89 1.66 11.52
N LYS A 350 34.80 2.39 10.86
CA LYS A 350 36.24 2.45 11.18
C LYS A 350 36.53 3.51 12.24
N GLY A 351 35.71 4.56 12.28
CA GLY A 351 35.66 5.58 13.32
C GLY A 351 34.49 5.38 14.27
N CYS A 352 34.39 6.30 15.24
CA CYS A 352 33.58 6.15 16.45
C CYS A 352 32.53 7.26 16.61
N VAL A 353 32.05 7.84 15.50
CA VAL A 353 31.05 8.90 15.54
C VAL A 353 29.65 8.29 15.44
N VAL A 354 28.95 8.23 16.56
CA VAL A 354 27.55 7.77 16.61
C VAL A 354 26.64 8.83 15.99
N THR A 355 25.92 8.45 14.93
CA THR A 355 24.88 9.24 14.24
C THR A 355 23.47 8.66 14.43
N GLY A 356 23.32 7.48 15.05
CA GLY A 356 22.02 6.87 15.34
C GLY A 356 22.08 5.68 16.31
N THR A 357 20.91 5.14 16.68
CA THR A 357 20.76 4.00 17.61
C THR A 357 19.67 3.07 17.10
N GLY A 358 19.92 1.76 17.08
CA GLY A 358 18.96 0.73 16.66
C GLY A 358 17.99 0.30 17.77
N GLY A 359 16.92 -0.41 17.40
CA GLY A 359 15.91 -0.94 18.36
C GLY A 359 16.45 -2.00 19.33
N ASP A 360 17.56 -2.66 18.97
CA ASP A 360 18.37 -3.54 19.82
C ASP A 360 19.36 -2.78 20.72
N ASN A 361 19.28 -1.44 20.76
CA ASN A 361 20.24 -0.52 21.38
C ASN A 361 21.67 -0.55 20.77
N SER A 362 21.87 -1.12 19.57
CA SER A 362 23.11 -0.96 18.82
C SER A 362 23.36 0.52 18.49
N PHE A 363 24.63 0.95 18.42
CA PHE A 363 24.98 2.31 17.97
C PHE A 363 25.33 2.27 16.49
N TRP A 364 25.02 3.34 15.76
CA TRP A 364 25.25 3.45 14.32
C TRP A 364 25.98 4.75 13.98
N GLY A 365 26.78 4.71 12.92
CA GLY A 365 27.50 5.82 12.31
C GLY A 365 27.33 5.80 10.79
N TRP A 366 28.04 6.71 10.11
CA TRP A 366 27.98 6.83 8.65
C TRP A 366 29.37 7.10 8.06
N GLU A 367 29.88 6.17 7.25
CA GLU A 367 31.23 6.21 6.67
C GLU A 367 31.27 5.61 5.27
N ASP A 368 32.19 6.07 4.42
CA ASP A 368 32.36 5.63 3.01
C ASP A 368 31.01 5.51 2.24
N GLU A 369 30.14 6.51 2.42
CA GLU A 369 28.80 6.62 1.81
C GLU A 369 27.79 5.53 2.24
N LYS A 370 28.00 4.89 3.40
CA LYS A 370 27.11 3.84 3.94
C LYS A 370 26.82 4.00 5.42
N SER A 371 25.65 3.53 5.85
CA SER A 371 25.40 3.26 7.27
C SER A 371 26.30 2.12 7.75
N CYS A 372 26.75 2.24 8.99
CA CYS A 372 27.56 1.23 9.64
C CYS A 372 27.28 1.20 11.14
N GLU A 373 27.43 0.04 11.77
CA GLU A 373 27.30 -0.12 13.21
C GLU A 373 28.60 0.33 13.90
N ILE A 374 28.48 0.98 15.05
CA ILE A 374 29.61 1.46 15.86
C ILE A 374 29.95 0.37 16.88
N ASP A 375 31.14 -0.23 16.71
CA ASP A 375 31.70 -1.17 17.68
C ASP A 375 31.96 -0.44 19.01
N LYS A 376 31.07 -0.68 19.99
CA LYS A 376 31.12 -0.05 21.31
C LYS A 376 32.40 -0.38 22.08
N GLU A 377 32.94 -1.60 21.96
CA GLU A 377 34.15 -1.99 22.70
C GLU A 377 35.40 -1.34 22.10
N THR A 378 35.55 -1.41 20.77
CA THR A 378 36.64 -0.75 20.04
C THR A 378 36.60 0.77 20.19
N CYS A 379 35.42 1.37 20.29
CA CYS A 379 35.23 2.81 20.46
C CYS A 379 35.22 3.29 21.92
N GLY A 380 35.30 2.40 22.91
CA GLY A 380 35.35 2.77 24.33
C GLY A 380 34.04 3.28 24.92
N TYR A 381 32.90 2.82 24.38
CA TYR A 381 31.57 3.12 24.91
C TYR A 381 31.14 2.08 25.96
N ASN A 382 31.33 2.40 27.23
CA ASN A 382 30.87 1.59 28.37
C ASN A 382 29.38 1.83 28.69
N ASP A 383 28.66 0.78 29.13
CA ASP A 383 27.21 0.74 29.42
C ASP A 383 26.69 1.70 30.52
N ASN A 384 27.52 2.60 31.05
CA ASN A 384 27.22 3.47 32.19
C ASN A 384 27.80 4.90 32.02
N THR A 385 27.98 5.38 30.78
CA THR A 385 28.54 6.73 30.52
C THR A 385 27.51 7.69 29.90
N PRO A 386 26.91 8.61 30.68
CA PRO A 386 26.16 9.75 30.11
C PRO A 386 27.12 10.72 29.43
N ILE A 387 26.81 11.14 28.19
CA ILE A 387 27.68 12.01 27.40
C ILE A 387 27.25 13.48 27.56
N GLU A 388 27.83 14.19 28.52
CA GLU A 388 27.77 15.66 28.60
C GLU A 388 29.07 16.32 28.09
N ASN A 389 28.95 17.09 27.01
CA ASN A 389 29.79 18.23 26.58
C ASN A 389 31.34 18.14 26.69
N PRO A 390 32.06 17.94 25.55
CA PRO A 390 33.47 18.33 25.41
C PRO A 390 33.68 19.87 25.33
N PRO A 391 34.92 20.39 25.46
CA PRO A 391 35.16 21.76 25.94
C PRO A 391 35.21 22.87 24.87
N VAL A 392 34.90 24.10 25.30
CA VAL A 392 34.87 25.34 24.51
C VAL A 392 36.27 25.78 24.03
N VAL A 393 36.36 26.16 22.76
CA VAL A 393 37.52 26.84 22.12
C VAL A 393 37.16 28.32 21.84
N GLU A 394 38.16 29.20 21.77
CA GLU A 394 37.95 30.64 21.50
C GLU A 394 37.33 30.86 20.10
N LYS A 395 36.15 31.51 20.05
CA LYS A 395 35.36 31.71 18.83
C LYS A 395 36.15 32.48 17.77
N THR A 396 36.35 31.84 16.61
CA THR A 396 36.96 32.44 15.42
C THR A 396 35.85 32.72 14.40
N TYR A 397 35.65 33.99 14.04
CA TYR A 397 34.58 34.39 13.11
C TYR A 397 35.04 34.35 11.64
N CYS A 398 34.11 34.01 10.74
CA CYS A 398 34.33 34.04 9.29
C CYS A 398 34.48 35.47 8.73
N LYS A 399 35.05 35.60 7.54
CA LYS A 399 35.19 36.88 6.81
C LYS A 399 34.04 37.10 5.82
N GLY A 400 33.51 36.02 5.26
CA GLY A 400 32.31 35.93 4.46
C GLY A 400 31.08 35.51 5.29
N CYS A 401 29.98 35.30 4.58
CA CYS A 401 28.63 35.13 5.13
C CYS A 401 27.92 33.87 4.61
N GLU A 402 28.68 32.95 4.02
CA GLU A 402 28.17 31.69 3.48
C GLU A 402 28.03 30.68 4.62
N VAL A 403 26.79 30.35 4.96
CA VAL A 403 26.46 29.44 6.06
C VAL A 403 26.56 28.01 5.56
N THR A 404 27.56 27.27 6.06
CA THR A 404 27.79 25.86 5.73
C THR A 404 27.27 24.92 6.83
N GLY A 405 26.72 25.46 7.91
CA GLY A 405 26.04 24.70 8.97
C GLY A 405 25.51 25.58 10.09
N THR A 406 24.65 25.03 10.94
CA THR A 406 24.07 25.71 12.11
C THR A 406 24.31 24.87 13.35
N GLY A 407 24.81 25.49 14.42
CA GLY A 407 25.03 24.83 15.71
C GLY A 407 23.71 24.61 16.45
N GLY A 408 23.69 23.61 17.36
CA GLY A 408 22.52 23.28 18.17
C GLY A 408 22.06 24.37 19.16
N ASP A 409 22.79 25.47 19.29
CA ASP A 409 22.42 26.68 20.03
C ASP A 409 21.84 27.80 19.13
N GLY A 410 21.71 27.55 17.81
CA GLY A 410 21.26 28.52 16.82
C GLY A 410 22.36 29.44 16.26
N SER A 411 23.62 29.26 16.64
CA SER A 411 24.74 29.97 16.00
C SER A 411 24.96 29.48 14.57
N LEU A 412 25.18 30.40 13.62
CA LEU A 412 25.46 30.06 12.22
C LEU A 412 26.98 29.88 12.02
N TRP A 413 27.39 28.93 11.18
CA TRP A 413 28.80 28.59 10.94
C TRP A 413 29.10 28.52 9.44
N GLY A 414 30.32 28.91 9.08
CA GLY A 414 30.89 28.81 7.73
C GLY A 414 32.20 28.03 7.75
N TRP A 415 32.76 27.80 6.56
CA TRP A 415 34.02 27.08 6.38
C TRP A 415 35.00 27.89 5.52
N GLU A 416 36.05 28.43 6.13
CA GLU A 416 37.06 29.28 5.47
C GLU A 416 38.48 28.84 5.84
N ASP A 417 39.44 29.05 4.93
CA ASP A 417 40.86 28.76 5.15
C ASP A 417 41.13 27.33 5.71
N GLU A 418 40.36 26.34 5.24
CA GLU A 418 40.38 24.92 5.65
C GLU A 418 39.93 24.61 7.10
N GLN A 419 39.19 25.52 7.75
CA GLN A 419 38.65 25.33 9.11
C GLN A 419 37.22 25.91 9.26
N SER A 420 36.46 25.44 10.26
CA SER A 420 35.17 26.05 10.58
C SER A 420 35.34 27.37 11.34
N CYS A 421 34.42 28.29 11.09
CA CYS A 421 34.35 29.60 11.73
C CYS A 421 32.89 30.01 11.98
N GLU A 422 32.66 30.87 12.95
CA GLU A 422 31.31 31.33 13.30
C GLU A 422 30.92 32.53 12.41
N ILE A 423 29.69 32.56 11.92
CA ILE A 423 29.18 33.63 11.07
C ILE A 423 28.69 34.77 11.96
N ASP A 424 29.32 35.94 11.86
CA ASP A 424 28.81 37.16 12.51
C ASP A 424 27.54 37.64 11.79
N VAL A 425 26.39 37.15 12.26
CA VAL A 425 25.05 37.51 11.77
C VAL A 425 24.79 39.02 11.74
N ALA A 426 25.42 39.82 12.61
CA ALA A 426 25.25 41.28 12.62
C ALA A 426 26.01 41.95 11.47
N THR A 427 27.20 41.45 11.12
CA THR A 427 27.95 41.87 9.93
C THR A 427 27.30 41.32 8.64
N CYS A 428 26.78 40.09 8.68
CA CYS A 428 26.21 39.37 7.55
C CYS A 428 24.73 39.68 7.25
N LYS A 429 24.04 40.41 8.15
CA LYS A 429 22.64 40.87 8.00
C LYS A 429 21.59 39.76 7.84
N ILE A 430 21.88 38.55 8.33
CA ILE A 430 20.92 37.46 8.34
C ILE A 430 20.01 37.65 9.57
N GLY A 431 18.72 37.90 9.33
CA GLY A 431 17.67 37.84 10.36
C GLY A 431 17.58 39.03 11.32
N ASN A 432 17.11 40.19 10.86
CA ASN A 432 16.27 41.07 11.68
C ASN A 432 15.46 42.07 10.83
N ASN A 433 14.24 42.37 11.26
CA ASN A 433 13.34 43.29 10.56
C ASN A 433 13.90 44.72 10.53
N ALA A 434 13.82 45.38 9.38
CA ALA A 434 14.05 46.81 9.29
C ALA A 434 12.81 47.57 9.81
N SER A 435 12.95 48.25 10.96
CA SER A 435 12.02 49.32 11.29
C SER A 435 12.25 50.50 10.32
N ASP A 436 11.24 51.19 9.79
CA ASP A 436 9.98 51.55 10.47
C ASP A 436 8.71 51.27 9.63
N ASP A 437 7.66 50.78 10.32
CA ASP A 437 6.22 50.84 10.03
C ASP A 437 5.75 51.06 8.56
N ASN A 438 5.54 49.97 7.83
CA ASN A 438 4.16 49.52 7.57
C ASN A 438 4.10 48.03 7.22
N THR A 439 2.95 47.39 7.45
CA THR A 439 2.76 45.94 7.26
C THR A 439 2.48 45.57 5.81
N ASP A 440 3.10 44.49 5.33
CA ASP A 440 2.50 43.57 4.37
C ASP A 440 2.99 42.13 4.64
N ASN A 441 2.13 41.14 4.43
CA ASN A 441 2.47 39.72 4.58
C ASN A 441 2.67 39.10 3.18
N GLY A 442 3.70 38.26 3.02
CA GLY A 442 3.90 37.50 1.79
C GLY A 442 2.89 36.36 1.65
N GLU A 443 1.65 36.67 1.27
CA GLU A 443 0.60 35.67 1.03
C GLU A 443 0.89 34.88 -0.26
N LYS A 444 0.67 33.56 -0.20
CA LYS A 444 0.75 32.65 -1.36
C LYS A 444 -0.45 32.83 -2.29
N LEU A 445 -0.44 32.12 -3.44
CA LEU A 445 -1.66 31.89 -4.23
C LEU A 445 -2.72 31.17 -3.38
N GLU A 446 -3.99 31.38 -3.70
CA GLU A 446 -5.10 30.75 -2.96
C GLU A 446 -5.20 29.25 -3.27
N TYR A 447 -4.91 28.87 -4.51
CA TYR A 447 -4.89 27.47 -4.94
C TYR A 447 -3.63 27.11 -5.74
N VAL A 448 -3.01 25.98 -5.40
CA VAL A 448 -1.94 25.35 -6.18
C VAL A 448 -2.16 23.83 -6.12
N GLY A 449 -2.07 23.17 -7.28
CA GLY A 449 -2.49 21.79 -7.40
C GLY A 449 -2.07 21.10 -8.69
N VAL A 450 -2.81 20.07 -9.08
CA VAL A 450 -2.47 19.17 -10.20
C VAL A 450 -3.71 18.74 -11.00
N ASN A 451 -3.48 18.27 -12.22
CA ASN A 451 -4.46 17.61 -13.08
C ASN A 451 -4.36 16.09 -12.88
N GLU A 452 -5.43 15.45 -12.45
CA GLU A 452 -5.53 14.01 -12.24
C GLU A 452 -6.10 13.34 -13.51
N SER A 453 -5.18 12.79 -14.30
CA SER A 453 -5.43 12.30 -15.66
C SER A 453 -5.56 10.77 -15.64
N CYS A 454 -6.76 10.29 -15.99
CA CYS A 454 -7.20 8.89 -15.92
C CYS A 454 -8.49 8.68 -16.73
N GLY A 455 -9.55 9.45 -16.43
CA GLY A 455 -10.91 9.25 -16.93
C GLY A 455 -11.12 9.68 -18.38
N GLU A 456 -10.14 10.35 -18.97
CA GLU A 456 -10.10 10.85 -20.34
C GLU A 456 -9.29 9.96 -21.31
N PHE A 457 -8.54 8.98 -20.81
CA PHE A 457 -7.69 8.11 -21.63
C PHE A 457 -8.48 7.19 -22.58
N GLY A 458 -7.81 6.59 -23.55
CA GLY A 458 -8.43 5.64 -24.48
C GLY A 458 -9.38 6.26 -25.51
N GLU A 459 -9.09 7.48 -25.98
CA GLU A 459 -9.98 8.28 -26.86
C GLU A 459 -10.28 7.69 -28.25
N GLY A 460 -9.53 6.66 -28.67
CA GLY A 460 -9.87 5.88 -29.86
C GLY A 460 -11.08 4.96 -29.68
N GLU A 461 -11.44 4.63 -28.44
CA GLU A 461 -12.49 3.67 -28.08
C GLU A 461 -13.46 4.32 -27.07
N LEU A 462 -14.51 4.96 -27.58
CA LEU A 462 -15.52 5.68 -26.80
C LEU A 462 -16.89 4.96 -26.87
N PRO A 463 -17.61 4.79 -25.73
CA PRO A 463 -17.22 5.17 -24.37
C PRO A 463 -16.04 4.33 -23.81
N GLY A 464 -15.75 3.18 -24.40
CA GLY A 464 -14.68 2.29 -23.94
C GLY A 464 -15.13 1.39 -22.78
N ILE A 465 -14.16 0.95 -21.98
CA ILE A 465 -14.38 0.00 -20.88
C ILE A 465 -13.48 0.38 -19.68
N TYR A 466 -14.08 0.53 -18.50
CA TYR A 466 -13.36 0.80 -17.24
C TYR A 466 -12.33 -0.30 -16.92
N ASN A 467 -11.24 0.06 -16.23
CA ASN A 467 -10.05 -0.80 -16.00
C ASN A 467 -9.37 -1.32 -17.28
N THR A 468 -9.76 -0.88 -18.48
CA THR A 468 -9.14 -1.29 -19.77
C THR A 468 -8.70 -0.08 -20.61
N HIS A 469 -9.63 0.84 -20.86
CA HIS A 469 -9.40 2.03 -21.69
C HIS A 469 -9.21 3.31 -20.84
N TYR A 470 -9.73 3.29 -19.61
CA TYR A 470 -9.64 4.36 -18.62
C TYR A 470 -9.91 3.79 -17.20
N ILE A 471 -9.63 4.60 -16.20
CA ILE A 471 -9.99 4.43 -14.78
C ILE A 471 -10.36 5.80 -14.19
N TYR A 472 -10.57 5.90 -12.89
CA TYR A 472 -10.55 7.18 -12.17
C TYR A 472 -9.39 7.25 -11.17
N PRO A 473 -8.94 8.45 -10.75
CA PRO A 473 -7.71 8.64 -9.99
C PRO A 473 -7.67 7.96 -8.62
N ASN A 474 -6.46 7.71 -8.12
CA ASN A 474 -6.23 7.05 -6.84
C ASN A 474 -6.39 8.04 -5.67
N ILE A 475 -7.35 7.76 -4.79
CA ILE A 475 -7.69 8.61 -3.63
C ILE A 475 -6.51 8.73 -2.63
N ASP A 476 -5.70 7.68 -2.44
CA ASP A 476 -4.55 7.73 -1.54
C ASP A 476 -3.34 8.47 -2.16
N ALA A 477 -3.19 8.46 -3.48
CA ALA A 477 -2.25 9.33 -4.20
C ALA A 477 -2.63 10.80 -4.05
N ILE A 478 -3.93 11.13 -4.20
CA ILE A 478 -4.46 12.47 -3.95
C ILE A 478 -4.24 12.88 -2.49
N LYS A 479 -4.57 12.04 -1.50
CA LYS A 479 -4.29 12.31 -0.07
C LYS A 479 -2.80 12.55 0.20
N THR A 480 -1.92 11.73 -0.37
CA THR A 480 -0.46 11.89 -0.29
C THR A 480 0.01 13.22 -0.90
N THR A 481 -0.71 13.73 -1.91
CA THR A 481 -0.44 15.02 -2.55
C THR A 481 -1.00 16.21 -1.75
N ILE A 482 -2.12 16.02 -1.04
CA ILE A 482 -2.66 16.96 -0.04
C ILE A 482 -1.70 17.07 1.17
N GLU A 483 -1.14 15.96 1.66
CA GLU A 483 -0.11 15.94 2.73
C GLU A 483 1.11 16.81 2.41
N GLN A 484 1.41 17.05 1.13
CA GLN A 484 2.48 17.94 0.70
C GLN A 484 2.10 19.43 0.70
N GLY A 485 0.80 19.75 0.72
CA GLY A 485 0.25 21.11 0.75
C GLY A 485 -0.50 21.56 -0.51
N MET A 486 -0.73 20.68 -1.50
CA MET A 486 -1.65 20.99 -2.62
C MET A 486 -3.10 21.01 -2.14
N ASN A 487 -3.93 21.85 -2.76
CA ASN A 487 -5.31 22.08 -2.31
C ASN A 487 -6.35 22.18 -3.45
N VAL A 488 -5.99 21.85 -4.69
CA VAL A 488 -6.91 21.78 -5.82
C VAL A 488 -6.55 20.63 -6.79
N PHE A 489 -7.55 19.91 -7.28
CA PHE A 489 -7.37 18.79 -8.20
C PHE A 489 -8.37 18.90 -9.36
N ARG A 490 -7.90 18.86 -10.61
CA ARG A 490 -8.76 18.84 -11.82
C ARG A 490 -8.88 17.38 -12.26
N ILE A 491 -10.08 16.82 -12.18
CA ILE A 491 -10.33 15.39 -12.37
C ILE A 491 -10.91 15.18 -13.78
N ASN A 492 -10.08 14.67 -14.68
CA ASN A 492 -10.39 14.62 -16.11
C ASN A 492 -11.29 13.44 -16.46
N PHE A 493 -12.23 13.63 -17.39
CA PHE A 493 -13.11 12.58 -17.93
C PHE A 493 -13.52 12.85 -19.39
N ARG A 494 -14.13 11.88 -20.10
CA ARG A 494 -14.81 12.15 -21.39
C ARG A 494 -16.32 12.27 -21.23
N TRP A 495 -16.92 13.28 -21.86
CA TRP A 495 -18.38 13.48 -21.98
C TRP A 495 -19.07 12.22 -22.51
N GLU A 496 -18.48 11.53 -23.50
CA GLU A 496 -19.01 10.30 -24.09
C GLU A 496 -19.19 9.14 -23.10
N ARG A 497 -18.50 9.16 -21.95
CA ARG A 497 -18.64 8.15 -20.88
C ARG A 497 -19.80 8.48 -19.95
N PHE A 498 -19.88 9.72 -19.49
CA PHE A 498 -21.03 10.17 -18.70
C PHE A 498 -22.32 10.16 -19.50
N GLN A 499 -22.29 10.46 -20.81
CA GLN A 499 -23.48 10.55 -21.65
C GLN A 499 -23.26 9.86 -23.01
N HIS A 500 -23.58 8.55 -23.06
CA HIS A 500 -23.40 7.69 -24.24
C HIS A 500 -24.19 8.12 -25.49
N GLU A 501 -25.30 8.85 -25.32
CA GLU A 501 -26.07 9.48 -26.39
C GLU A 501 -26.43 10.90 -25.99
N LEU A 502 -26.28 11.89 -26.89
CA LEU A 502 -26.66 13.28 -26.63
C LEU A 502 -28.11 13.39 -26.13
N PHE A 503 -28.34 14.23 -25.11
CA PHE A 503 -29.62 14.37 -24.38
C PHE A 503 -30.06 13.14 -23.57
N GLY A 504 -29.37 11.99 -23.68
CA GLY A 504 -29.62 10.79 -22.89
C GLY A 504 -29.37 11.00 -21.39
N GLU A 505 -29.85 10.07 -20.57
CA GLU A 505 -29.48 10.04 -19.14
C GLU A 505 -27.99 9.72 -18.97
N PHE A 506 -27.46 10.03 -17.79
CA PHE A 506 -26.07 9.72 -17.50
C PHE A 506 -25.85 8.23 -17.22
N ASN A 507 -24.66 7.74 -17.55
CA ASN A 507 -24.19 6.42 -17.17
C ASN A 507 -23.97 6.41 -15.64
N GLU A 508 -24.80 5.62 -14.96
CA GLU A 508 -24.84 5.49 -13.50
C GLU A 508 -23.49 5.00 -12.93
N PHE A 509 -22.79 4.11 -13.64
CA PHE A 509 -21.50 3.59 -13.18
C PHE A 509 -20.42 4.66 -13.19
N ASP A 510 -20.21 5.30 -14.34
CA ASP A 510 -19.15 6.30 -14.52
C ASP A 510 -19.34 7.52 -13.61
N ILE A 511 -20.58 8.00 -13.46
CA ILE A 511 -20.92 9.06 -12.50
C ILE A 511 -20.66 8.62 -11.06
N THR A 512 -21.00 7.38 -10.70
CA THR A 512 -20.80 6.87 -9.33
C THR A 512 -19.31 6.75 -8.98
N GLU A 513 -18.50 6.12 -9.83
CA GLU A 513 -17.06 5.97 -9.57
C GLU A 513 -16.34 7.33 -9.58
N TYR A 514 -16.70 8.23 -10.49
CA TYR A 514 -16.17 9.60 -10.50
C TYR A 514 -16.56 10.37 -9.23
N LYS A 515 -17.83 10.29 -8.81
CA LYS A 515 -18.31 10.97 -7.60
C LYS A 515 -17.57 10.52 -6.35
N LYS A 516 -17.18 9.24 -6.22
CA LYS A 516 -16.35 8.77 -5.10
C LYS A 516 -15.04 9.54 -4.97
N VAL A 517 -14.35 9.78 -6.10
CA VAL A 517 -13.09 10.56 -6.11
C VAL A 517 -13.38 12.02 -5.75
N VAL A 518 -14.39 12.65 -6.34
CA VAL A 518 -14.79 14.03 -6.05
C VAL A 518 -15.16 14.23 -4.56
N ASP A 519 -15.99 13.34 -4.01
CA ASP A 519 -16.42 13.40 -2.61
C ASP A 519 -15.24 13.18 -1.66
N ALA A 520 -14.40 12.15 -1.90
CA ALA A 520 -13.24 11.86 -1.06
C ALA A 520 -12.21 13.01 -1.06
N THR A 521 -11.91 13.59 -2.23
CA THR A 521 -10.98 14.73 -2.33
C THR A 521 -11.54 16.00 -1.69
N THR A 522 -12.85 16.26 -1.82
CA THR A 522 -13.48 17.44 -1.16
C THR A 522 -13.68 17.26 0.35
N ALA A 523 -13.81 16.02 0.84
CA ALA A 523 -13.85 15.69 2.28
C ALA A 523 -12.52 15.98 3.00
N GLU A 524 -11.38 15.79 2.32
CA GLU A 524 -10.05 16.23 2.79
C GLU A 524 -9.87 17.77 2.72
N GLY A 525 -10.91 18.52 2.36
CA GLY A 525 -10.93 19.97 2.33
C GLY A 525 -10.29 20.59 1.09
N ALA A 526 -9.81 19.80 0.12
CA ALA A 526 -9.34 20.30 -1.16
C ALA A 526 -10.50 20.74 -2.07
N THR A 527 -10.20 21.59 -3.06
CA THR A 527 -11.12 21.96 -4.14
C THR A 527 -11.01 20.94 -5.28
N VAL A 528 -12.11 20.62 -5.94
CA VAL A 528 -12.15 19.72 -7.10
C VAL A 528 -12.73 20.44 -8.31
N ILE A 529 -12.04 20.40 -9.45
CA ILE A 529 -12.51 20.92 -10.74
C ILE A 529 -12.94 19.74 -11.61
N LEU A 530 -14.17 19.78 -12.12
CA LEU A 530 -14.67 18.79 -13.07
C LEU A 530 -14.28 19.20 -14.49
N ASP A 531 -13.60 18.34 -15.25
CA ASP A 531 -13.14 18.62 -16.61
C ASP A 531 -13.59 17.54 -17.63
N PRO A 532 -14.59 17.83 -18.49
CA PRO A 532 -14.83 17.05 -19.69
C PRO A 532 -13.72 17.38 -20.69
N HIS A 533 -12.74 16.49 -20.80
CA HIS A 533 -11.52 16.67 -21.54
C HIS A 533 -11.75 16.45 -23.05
N ASN A 534 -12.58 17.31 -23.64
CA ASN A 534 -13.35 17.01 -24.85
C ASN A 534 -13.05 17.92 -26.04
N TYR A 535 -12.13 18.88 -25.92
CA TYR A 535 -11.71 19.75 -27.03
C TYR A 535 -12.87 20.49 -27.72
N ALA A 536 -13.88 20.90 -26.95
CA ALA A 536 -15.17 21.41 -27.43
C ALA A 536 -15.91 20.50 -28.47
N ARG A 537 -15.78 19.17 -28.35
CA ARG A 537 -16.35 18.16 -29.25
C ARG A 537 -17.11 17.07 -28.52
N TYR A 538 -17.99 16.39 -29.25
CA TYR A 538 -18.59 15.11 -28.88
C TYR A 538 -18.54 14.15 -30.09
N ASN A 539 -18.00 12.94 -29.91
CA ASN A 539 -17.70 11.99 -30.97
C ASN A 539 -16.99 12.67 -32.17
N ASN A 540 -15.95 13.47 -31.86
CA ASN A 540 -15.18 14.30 -32.80
C ASN A 540 -15.92 15.45 -33.53
N ASN A 541 -17.23 15.63 -33.32
CA ASN A 541 -18.00 16.72 -33.91
C ASN A 541 -18.04 17.94 -32.98
N LEU A 542 -17.85 19.15 -33.53
CA LEU A 542 -17.77 20.40 -32.75
C LEU A 542 -19.10 20.79 -32.12
N ILE A 543 -19.07 21.31 -30.88
CA ILE A 543 -20.24 21.95 -30.26
C ILE A 543 -20.67 23.16 -31.10
N GLY A 544 -21.96 23.21 -31.45
CA GLY A 544 -22.54 24.19 -32.37
C GLY A 544 -22.70 23.71 -33.82
N SER A 545 -22.29 22.48 -34.13
CA SER A 545 -22.58 21.81 -35.41
C SER A 545 -24.05 21.37 -35.54
N GLU A 546 -24.44 20.79 -36.69
CA GLU A 546 -25.76 20.15 -36.85
C GLU A 546 -25.82 18.81 -36.08
N GLU A 547 -24.68 18.16 -35.94
CA GLU A 547 -24.46 16.89 -35.24
C GLU A 547 -24.42 17.04 -33.71
N VAL A 548 -23.81 18.12 -33.19
CA VAL A 548 -23.67 18.42 -31.76
C VAL A 548 -24.17 19.85 -31.51
N PRO A 549 -25.49 20.07 -31.42
CA PRO A 549 -26.07 21.38 -31.16
C PRO A 549 -25.70 21.88 -29.75
N ILE A 550 -25.68 23.20 -29.55
CA ILE A 550 -25.32 23.84 -28.27
C ILE A 550 -26.22 23.31 -27.14
N GLU A 551 -27.51 23.09 -27.42
CA GLU A 551 -28.49 22.57 -26.49
C GLU A 551 -28.09 21.21 -25.87
N ALA A 552 -27.28 20.39 -26.56
CA ALA A 552 -26.81 19.11 -26.02
C ALA A 552 -25.70 19.31 -24.96
N PHE A 553 -24.80 20.27 -25.18
CA PHE A 553 -23.78 20.68 -24.20
C PHE A 553 -24.42 21.36 -22.98
N VAL A 554 -25.53 22.10 -23.19
CA VAL A 554 -26.34 22.66 -22.10
C VAL A 554 -27.05 21.56 -21.30
N ASP A 555 -27.63 20.55 -21.95
CA ASP A 555 -28.26 19.39 -21.28
C ASP A 555 -27.24 18.66 -20.38
N PHE A 556 -26.07 18.33 -20.94
CA PHE A 556 -24.96 17.73 -20.21
C PHE A 556 -24.59 18.55 -18.97
N TRP A 557 -24.28 19.83 -19.14
CA TRP A 557 -23.86 20.69 -18.02
C TRP A 557 -24.96 20.95 -16.99
N THR A 558 -26.23 20.95 -17.41
CA THR A 558 -27.36 21.06 -16.48
C THR A 558 -27.48 19.80 -15.62
N LYS A 559 -27.35 18.61 -16.21
CA LYS A 559 -27.36 17.33 -15.48
C LYS A 559 -26.18 17.21 -14.51
N LEU A 560 -24.97 17.56 -14.94
CA LEU A 560 -23.78 17.50 -14.08
C LEU A 560 -23.85 18.55 -12.94
N ALA A 561 -24.39 19.73 -13.20
CA ALA A 561 -24.63 20.73 -12.16
C ALA A 561 -25.68 20.28 -11.13
N GLU A 562 -26.79 19.64 -11.53
CA GLU A 562 -27.79 19.11 -10.59
C GLU A 562 -27.19 18.10 -9.59
N ILE A 563 -26.13 17.36 -9.96
CA ILE A 563 -25.43 16.40 -9.08
C ILE A 563 -24.51 17.09 -8.07
N PHE A 564 -23.82 18.18 -8.46
CA PHE A 564 -22.71 18.77 -7.69
C PHE A 564 -22.96 20.19 -7.15
N LYS A 565 -24.11 20.80 -7.43
CA LYS A 565 -24.42 22.21 -7.12
C LYS A 565 -24.32 22.62 -5.64
N ASP A 566 -24.54 21.68 -4.74
CA ASP A 566 -24.55 21.92 -3.29
C ASP A 566 -23.18 21.66 -2.62
N ASN A 567 -22.20 21.11 -3.36
CA ASN A 567 -20.82 20.98 -2.88
C ASN A 567 -20.00 22.23 -3.28
N GLU A 568 -19.84 23.18 -2.36
CA GLU A 568 -19.10 24.43 -2.58
C GLU A 568 -17.60 24.24 -2.91
N LYS A 569 -17.04 23.05 -2.67
CA LYS A 569 -15.67 22.67 -3.05
C LYS A 569 -15.55 22.13 -4.47
N VAL A 570 -16.67 21.86 -5.17
CA VAL A 570 -16.66 21.48 -6.58
C VAL A 570 -16.79 22.71 -7.48
N TRP A 571 -15.94 22.78 -8.50
CA TRP A 571 -15.87 23.80 -9.54
C TRP A 571 -16.07 23.13 -10.91
N PHE A 572 -16.55 23.89 -11.91
CA PHE A 572 -16.89 23.35 -13.23
C PHE A 572 -15.97 23.95 -14.31
N GLY A 573 -15.01 23.18 -14.83
CA GLY A 573 -14.26 23.55 -16.04
C GLY A 573 -15.07 23.15 -17.27
N LEU A 574 -15.50 24.12 -18.10
CA LEU A 574 -16.57 23.83 -19.07
C LEU A 574 -16.21 22.76 -20.12
N VAL A 575 -14.97 22.73 -20.59
CA VAL A 575 -14.41 21.70 -21.47
C VAL A 575 -12.91 21.93 -21.56
N ASN A 576 -12.08 20.87 -21.73
CA ASN A 576 -10.69 21.12 -22.09
C ASN A 576 -10.57 21.77 -23.48
N GLU A 577 -9.61 22.69 -23.62
CA GLU A 577 -9.02 23.19 -24.88
C GLU A 577 -9.91 23.21 -26.15
N PRO A 578 -10.86 24.14 -26.28
CA PRO A 578 -11.54 24.41 -27.54
C PRO A 578 -10.55 24.77 -28.68
N HIS A 579 -10.65 24.14 -29.85
CA HIS A 579 -9.79 24.41 -31.02
C HIS A 579 -10.45 24.06 -32.37
N ASP A 580 -9.94 24.65 -33.47
CA ASP A 580 -10.46 24.55 -34.86
C ASP A 580 -11.94 24.93 -35.03
N MET A 581 -12.43 25.89 -34.25
CA MET A 581 -13.76 26.49 -34.39
C MET A 581 -13.66 28.02 -34.44
N GLU A 582 -14.76 28.70 -34.78
CA GLU A 582 -14.83 30.17 -34.68
C GLU A 582 -14.99 30.60 -33.21
N THR A 583 -14.18 31.57 -32.77
CA THR A 583 -14.16 32.01 -31.35
C THR A 583 -15.51 32.49 -30.84
N ASP A 584 -16.34 33.11 -31.71
CA ASP A 584 -17.67 33.62 -31.33
C ASP A 584 -18.67 32.48 -31.07
N ASP A 585 -18.61 31.39 -31.84
CA ASP A 585 -19.45 30.21 -31.62
C ASP A 585 -19.05 29.45 -30.34
N TRP A 586 -17.75 29.43 -29.99
CA TRP A 586 -17.30 28.90 -28.70
C TRP A 586 -17.88 29.69 -27.51
N PHE A 587 -17.63 30.99 -27.41
CA PHE A 587 -18.08 31.76 -26.25
C PHE A 587 -19.62 31.84 -26.15
N LYS A 588 -20.32 31.75 -27.28
CA LYS A 588 -21.79 31.57 -27.34
C LYS A 588 -22.25 30.22 -26.75
N ALA A 589 -21.55 29.13 -27.03
CA ALA A 589 -21.82 27.83 -26.42
C ALA A 589 -21.50 27.81 -24.92
N ALA A 590 -20.35 28.36 -24.53
CA ALA A 590 -19.95 28.51 -23.13
C ALA A 590 -20.97 29.34 -22.32
N ARG A 591 -21.45 30.46 -22.87
CA ARG A 591 -22.50 31.29 -22.26
C ARG A 591 -23.78 30.49 -22.00
N ALA A 592 -24.22 29.72 -22.99
CA ALA A 592 -25.43 28.90 -22.87
C ALA A 592 -25.27 27.81 -21.80
N ALA A 593 -24.09 27.18 -21.70
CA ALA A 593 -23.78 26.21 -20.65
C ALA A 593 -23.82 26.85 -19.26
N VAL A 594 -23.20 28.01 -19.08
CA VAL A 594 -23.27 28.78 -17.81
C VAL A 594 -24.71 29.13 -17.45
N ASP A 595 -25.52 29.57 -18.41
CA ASP A 595 -26.92 29.93 -18.17
C ASP A 595 -27.76 28.69 -17.76
N GLY A 596 -27.47 27.51 -18.34
CA GLY A 596 -28.06 26.24 -17.93
C GLY A 596 -27.63 25.81 -16.52
N ILE A 597 -26.33 25.84 -16.22
CA ILE A 597 -25.77 25.56 -14.89
C ILE A 597 -26.42 26.46 -13.84
N ARG A 598 -26.46 27.79 -14.06
CA ARG A 598 -27.07 28.74 -13.11
C ARG A 598 -28.58 28.56 -12.97
N ALA A 599 -29.28 27.99 -13.95
CA ALA A 599 -30.71 27.68 -13.84
C ALA A 599 -31.03 26.53 -12.85
N THR A 600 -30.07 25.64 -12.55
CA THR A 600 -30.20 24.59 -11.51
C THR A 600 -30.18 25.15 -10.07
N GLY A 601 -29.73 26.40 -9.92
CA GLY A 601 -29.37 27.04 -8.64
C GLY A 601 -27.89 26.97 -8.27
N ALA A 602 -27.05 26.27 -9.05
CA ALA A 602 -25.62 26.08 -8.79
C ALA A 602 -24.83 27.39 -8.63
N LYS A 603 -24.04 27.48 -7.55
CA LYS A 603 -23.19 28.65 -7.23
C LYS A 603 -21.69 28.39 -7.37
N ASN A 604 -21.31 27.17 -7.73
CA ASN A 604 -19.94 26.72 -7.98
C ASN A 604 -19.17 27.70 -8.87
N ASN A 605 -17.86 27.80 -8.68
CA ASN A 605 -17.03 28.53 -9.64
C ASN A 605 -17.04 27.81 -10.99
N ILE A 606 -17.11 28.56 -12.08
CA ILE A 606 -17.06 28.03 -13.44
C ILE A 606 -15.84 28.61 -14.15
N LEU A 607 -15.04 27.73 -14.76
CA LEU A 607 -13.86 28.10 -15.54
C LEU A 607 -14.23 28.14 -17.03
N ILE A 608 -13.89 29.26 -17.67
CA ILE A 608 -14.22 29.56 -19.07
C ILE A 608 -12.91 29.61 -19.88
N PRO A 609 -12.56 28.54 -20.61
CA PRO A 609 -11.43 28.58 -21.54
C PRO A 609 -11.76 29.44 -22.76
N GLY A 610 -10.71 29.81 -23.51
CA GLY A 610 -10.79 30.39 -24.84
C GLY A 610 -10.53 29.37 -25.95
N ASN A 611 -10.66 29.83 -27.18
CA ASN A 611 -10.39 29.07 -28.40
C ASN A 611 -8.88 29.00 -28.71
N GLY A 612 -8.47 27.97 -29.45
CA GLY A 612 -7.08 27.73 -29.84
C GLY A 612 -6.22 27.13 -28.72
N TRP A 613 -6.69 26.03 -28.12
CA TRP A 613 -6.05 25.36 -26.97
C TRP A 613 -5.88 26.29 -25.74
N THR A 614 -6.77 27.29 -25.62
CA THR A 614 -6.79 28.30 -24.56
C THR A 614 -5.42 28.91 -24.18
N GLY A 615 -4.48 28.98 -25.13
CA GLY A 615 -3.08 29.31 -24.85
C GLY A 615 -2.89 30.77 -24.40
N ALA A 616 -2.35 30.98 -23.20
CA ALA A 616 -2.17 32.31 -22.61
C ALA A 616 -1.36 33.25 -23.52
N TRP A 617 -0.30 32.71 -24.14
CA TRP A 617 0.57 33.36 -25.11
C TRP A 617 -0.14 33.95 -26.33
N SER A 618 -1.40 33.60 -26.60
CA SER A 618 -2.20 34.06 -27.74
C SER A 618 -3.47 34.85 -27.39
N TRP A 619 -3.84 34.93 -26.11
CA TRP A 619 -5.15 35.41 -25.63
C TRP A 619 -5.61 36.77 -26.20
N GLY A 620 -4.72 37.75 -26.26
CA GLY A 620 -5.04 39.15 -26.59
C GLY A 620 -5.02 39.53 -28.08
N LYS A 621 -4.75 38.59 -28.99
CA LYS A 621 -4.55 38.89 -30.42
C LYS A 621 -5.38 38.02 -31.36
N GLU A 622 -5.72 38.59 -32.52
CA GLU A 622 -6.23 37.86 -33.68
C GLU A 622 -5.19 36.82 -34.10
N ALA A 623 -5.65 35.58 -34.32
CA ALA A 623 -4.79 34.41 -34.48
C ALA A 623 -5.27 33.52 -35.63
N TRP A 624 -4.69 32.33 -35.77
CA TRP A 624 -5.10 31.34 -36.76
C TRP A 624 -6.55 30.84 -36.55
N TYR A 625 -7.06 30.95 -35.32
CA TYR A 625 -8.43 30.64 -34.91
C TYR A 625 -9.43 31.82 -35.02
N GLY A 626 -9.03 32.94 -35.65
CA GLY A 626 -9.88 34.10 -35.86
C GLY A 626 -9.74 35.19 -34.79
N GLU A 627 -10.87 35.80 -34.39
CA GLU A 627 -10.90 36.91 -33.43
C GLU A 627 -10.35 36.53 -32.05
N ALA A 628 -9.71 37.51 -31.38
CA ALA A 628 -9.03 37.33 -30.10
C ALA A 628 -9.97 36.87 -28.98
N ASN A 629 -9.53 35.92 -28.15
CA ASN A 629 -10.27 35.47 -26.97
C ASN A 629 -10.61 36.65 -26.04
N ALA A 630 -9.66 37.58 -25.87
CA ALA A 630 -9.83 38.81 -25.10
C ALA A 630 -10.96 39.75 -25.57
N ASP A 631 -11.26 39.81 -26.87
CA ASP A 631 -12.29 40.69 -27.44
C ASP A 631 -13.66 39.99 -27.58
N VAL A 632 -13.66 38.67 -27.80
CA VAL A 632 -14.88 37.89 -28.00
C VAL A 632 -15.54 37.52 -26.67
N SER A 633 -14.76 37.11 -25.66
CA SER A 633 -15.27 36.78 -24.32
C SER A 633 -16.10 37.92 -23.70
N LEU A 634 -15.64 39.18 -23.87
CA LEU A 634 -16.32 40.39 -23.38
C LEU A 634 -17.66 40.70 -24.09
N ARG A 635 -18.05 39.94 -25.12
CA ARG A 635 -19.40 39.97 -25.72
C ARG A 635 -20.42 39.17 -24.90
N TYR A 636 -19.94 38.19 -24.13
CA TYR A 636 -20.74 37.15 -23.48
C TYR A 636 -20.59 37.14 -21.94
N PHE A 637 -19.51 37.70 -21.41
CA PHE A 637 -19.14 37.65 -20.00
C PHE A 637 -18.59 38.99 -19.50
N SER A 638 -18.75 39.25 -18.20
CA SER A 638 -18.43 40.51 -17.55
C SER A 638 -17.97 40.31 -16.10
N SER A 639 -17.49 41.37 -15.45
CA SER A 639 -17.19 41.36 -14.01
C SER A 639 -18.43 41.52 -13.11
N GLU A 640 -19.64 41.52 -13.68
CA GLU A 640 -20.93 41.38 -12.96
C GLU A 640 -21.41 39.91 -12.93
N ASP A 641 -20.75 38.98 -13.63
CA ASP A 641 -21.09 37.56 -13.63
C ASP A 641 -20.53 36.85 -12.39
N GLU A 642 -21.41 36.31 -11.53
CA GLU A 642 -21.03 35.67 -10.27
C GLU A 642 -20.26 34.35 -10.48
N ASN A 643 -19.13 34.24 -9.78
CA ASN A 643 -18.29 33.04 -9.69
C ASN A 643 -17.84 32.49 -11.06
N ILE A 644 -17.39 33.39 -11.94
CA ILE A 644 -16.77 33.09 -13.25
C ILE A 644 -15.27 33.43 -13.22
N LEU A 645 -14.44 32.52 -13.72
CA LEU A 645 -13.01 32.73 -13.97
C LEU A 645 -12.70 32.39 -15.44
N PHE A 646 -11.72 33.06 -16.03
CA PHE A 646 -11.17 32.68 -17.34
C PHE A 646 -9.99 31.74 -17.18
N GLU A 647 -9.92 30.71 -17.99
CA GLU A 647 -8.92 29.64 -17.89
C GLU A 647 -7.95 29.69 -19.07
N VAL A 648 -6.65 29.63 -18.80
CA VAL A 648 -5.60 29.57 -19.83
C VAL A 648 -4.58 28.49 -19.53
N HIS A 649 -4.01 27.92 -20.58
CA HIS A 649 -2.96 26.90 -20.52
C HIS A 649 -1.64 27.50 -21.01
N GLN A 650 -0.51 27.03 -20.47
CA GLN A 650 0.80 27.49 -20.93
C GLN A 650 1.93 26.50 -20.65
N TYR A 651 2.43 25.86 -21.71
CA TYR A 651 3.73 25.20 -21.71
C TYR A 651 4.84 26.13 -22.23
N PHE A 652 6.09 25.82 -21.90
CA PHE A 652 7.24 26.74 -22.09
C PHE A 652 8.30 26.22 -23.06
N ASP A 653 7.94 25.20 -23.85
CA ASP A 653 8.77 24.60 -24.88
C ASP A 653 8.69 25.35 -26.22
N THR A 654 9.33 24.81 -27.26
CA THR A 654 9.59 25.53 -28.52
C THR A 654 8.36 26.02 -29.27
N ASP A 655 7.22 25.36 -29.11
CA ASP A 655 5.94 25.67 -29.76
C ASP A 655 4.75 25.72 -28.78
N TYR A 656 5.03 25.79 -27.48
CA TYR A 656 4.05 25.87 -26.38
C TYR A 656 3.11 24.65 -26.26
N SER A 657 3.49 23.50 -26.84
CA SER A 657 2.70 22.26 -26.83
C SER A 657 2.93 21.35 -25.62
N GLY A 658 4.02 21.58 -24.86
CA GLY A 658 4.44 20.68 -23.77
C GLY A 658 5.04 19.35 -24.26
N SER A 659 5.23 19.17 -25.57
CA SER A 659 5.70 17.91 -26.16
C SER A 659 7.23 17.76 -26.19
N HIS A 660 7.98 18.85 -25.98
CA HIS A 660 9.45 18.84 -25.96
C HIS A 660 10.03 18.90 -24.52
N ASP A 661 11.29 18.52 -24.38
CA ASP A 661 11.96 18.37 -23.08
C ASP A 661 12.56 19.67 -22.50
N THR A 662 12.66 20.74 -23.30
CA THR A 662 13.37 21.99 -22.99
C THR A 662 12.42 23.18 -22.84
N CYS A 663 12.75 24.14 -21.96
CA CYS A 663 11.86 25.24 -21.58
C CYS A 663 12.41 26.61 -22.03
N VAL A 664 12.46 26.78 -23.35
CA VAL A 664 13.23 27.84 -24.03
C VAL A 664 12.63 29.24 -23.95
N GLN A 665 11.36 29.40 -23.54
CA GLN A 665 10.57 30.64 -23.70
C GLN A 665 10.89 31.76 -22.68
N ARG A 666 12.15 31.86 -22.23
CA ARG A 666 12.58 32.78 -21.16
C ARG A 666 12.69 34.24 -21.60
N PRO A 667 12.32 35.24 -20.76
CA PRO A 667 11.65 35.14 -19.45
C PRO A 667 10.24 34.53 -19.54
N CYS A 668 9.98 33.44 -18.80
CA CYS A 668 8.83 32.57 -19.07
C CYS A 668 7.48 33.21 -18.74
N GLN A 669 7.45 34.06 -17.72
CA GLN A 669 6.25 34.78 -17.30
C GLN A 669 5.76 35.83 -18.32
N ASN A 670 6.52 36.14 -19.37
CA ASN A 670 6.06 37.00 -20.47
C ASN A 670 4.81 36.48 -21.17
N ASN A 671 4.67 35.15 -21.28
CA ASN A 671 3.54 34.51 -21.98
C ASN A 671 2.19 34.76 -21.28
N LEU A 672 2.21 35.08 -19.97
CA LEU A 672 1.01 35.33 -19.16
C LEU A 672 0.65 36.82 -19.03
N LYS A 673 1.54 37.75 -19.41
CA LYS A 673 1.36 39.20 -19.15
C LYS A 673 0.15 39.80 -19.86
N GLU A 674 -0.07 39.44 -21.14
CA GLU A 674 -1.20 39.92 -21.94
C GLU A 674 -2.55 39.51 -21.31
N PHE A 675 -2.64 38.28 -20.80
CA PHE A 675 -3.81 37.78 -20.07
C PHE A 675 -4.02 38.48 -18.72
N VAL A 676 -2.96 38.60 -17.89
CA VAL A 676 -3.05 39.26 -16.58
C VAL A 676 -3.39 40.75 -16.71
N GLU A 677 -2.82 41.46 -17.68
CA GLU A 677 -3.17 42.87 -17.95
C GLU A 677 -4.62 43.02 -18.45
N TRP A 678 -5.12 42.08 -19.27
CA TRP A 678 -6.52 42.03 -19.69
C TRP A 678 -7.48 41.77 -18.53
N LEU A 679 -7.17 40.83 -17.62
CA LEU A 679 -7.96 40.57 -16.41
C LEU A 679 -8.06 41.83 -15.54
N LYS A 680 -6.93 42.47 -15.26
CA LYS A 680 -6.85 43.71 -14.46
C LYS A 680 -7.60 44.88 -15.09
N THR A 681 -7.56 44.99 -16.42
CA THR A 681 -8.27 46.04 -17.17
C THR A 681 -9.80 45.89 -17.09
N ASN A 682 -10.30 44.65 -17.08
CA ASN A 682 -11.74 44.34 -17.12
C ASN A 682 -12.34 43.96 -15.74
N ASN A 683 -11.53 43.99 -14.66
CA ASN A 683 -11.89 43.57 -13.30
C ASN A 683 -12.32 42.08 -13.21
N LEU A 684 -11.74 41.23 -14.05
CA LEU A 684 -12.03 39.79 -14.12
C LEU A 684 -11.10 38.95 -13.24
N LYS A 685 -11.39 37.65 -13.12
CA LYS A 685 -10.54 36.65 -12.43
C LYS A 685 -10.08 35.58 -13.42
N GLY A 686 -8.90 35.02 -13.15
CA GLY A 686 -8.25 34.04 -14.00
C GLY A 686 -7.77 32.79 -13.27
N TRP A 687 -7.61 31.73 -14.04
CA TRP A 687 -7.09 30.42 -13.67
C TRP A 687 -6.02 30.00 -14.69
N VAL A 688 -5.02 29.26 -14.23
CA VAL A 688 -4.03 28.63 -15.12
C VAL A 688 -4.19 27.12 -15.01
N GLY A 689 -4.98 26.53 -15.92
CA GLY A 689 -5.44 25.14 -15.84
C GLY A 689 -4.32 24.11 -16.05
N GLU A 690 -3.33 24.45 -16.88
CA GLU A 690 -2.18 23.58 -17.15
C GLU A 690 -0.87 24.38 -17.32
N ILE A 691 0.15 23.95 -16.57
CA ILE A 691 1.57 24.21 -16.79
C ILE A 691 2.36 22.92 -16.60
N GLY A 692 3.53 22.80 -17.25
CA GLY A 692 4.42 21.65 -17.04
C GLY A 692 5.84 21.89 -17.56
N GLY A 693 6.76 21.02 -17.15
CA GLY A 693 8.14 20.98 -17.63
C GLY A 693 8.88 19.72 -17.16
N THR A 694 9.82 19.22 -17.98
CA THR A 694 10.59 18.02 -17.62
C THR A 694 11.67 18.33 -16.57
N LEU A 695 12.16 17.31 -15.87
CA LEU A 695 13.08 17.44 -14.74
C LEU A 695 14.51 17.91 -15.15
N ASN A 696 14.67 19.21 -15.42
CA ASN A 696 15.95 19.86 -15.73
C ASN A 696 16.01 21.32 -15.23
N ASP A 697 17.22 21.89 -15.14
CA ASP A 697 17.47 23.22 -14.57
C ASP A 697 16.84 24.39 -15.38
N GLU A 698 16.70 24.25 -16.70
CA GLU A 698 16.06 25.27 -17.54
C GLU A 698 14.56 25.34 -17.26
N CYS A 699 13.90 24.18 -17.26
CA CYS A 699 12.49 24.06 -16.90
C CYS A 699 12.23 24.44 -15.44
N LYS A 700 13.08 24.03 -14.49
CA LYS A 700 12.98 24.45 -13.08
C LYS A 700 12.92 25.97 -12.97
N ALA A 701 13.95 26.65 -13.47
CA ALA A 701 14.09 28.09 -13.32
C ALA A 701 13.09 28.89 -14.20
N CYS A 702 12.42 28.25 -15.15
CA CYS A 702 11.28 28.77 -15.91
C CYS A 702 9.96 28.67 -15.13
N ILE A 703 9.72 27.53 -14.46
CA ILE A 703 8.54 27.30 -13.60
C ILE A 703 8.59 28.19 -12.35
N GLU A 704 9.73 28.28 -11.65
CA GLU A 704 9.91 29.21 -10.51
C GLU A 704 9.62 30.66 -10.93
N GLU A 705 10.16 31.09 -12.08
CA GLU A 705 9.92 32.43 -12.67
C GLU A 705 8.44 32.71 -13.01
N VAL A 706 7.64 31.68 -13.26
CA VAL A 706 6.20 31.78 -13.51
C VAL A 706 5.41 31.79 -12.19
N LEU A 707 5.73 30.90 -11.25
CA LEU A 707 5.04 30.81 -9.96
C LEU A 707 5.23 32.08 -9.12
N ASP A 708 6.43 32.67 -9.12
CA ASP A 708 6.70 34.00 -8.54
C ASP A 708 5.75 35.06 -9.13
N TYR A 709 5.67 35.14 -10.46
CA TYR A 709 4.82 36.12 -11.16
C TYR A 709 3.33 35.89 -10.92
N LEU A 710 2.88 34.64 -10.76
CA LEU A 710 1.49 34.37 -10.40
C LEU A 710 1.19 34.79 -8.94
N GLN A 711 2.12 34.61 -7.99
CA GLN A 711 1.97 35.15 -6.63
C GLN A 711 1.97 36.69 -6.57
N GLU A 712 2.75 37.37 -7.41
CA GLU A 712 2.70 38.83 -7.61
C GLU A 712 1.34 39.32 -8.13
N ASN A 713 0.57 38.44 -8.81
CA ASN A 713 -0.68 38.79 -9.49
C ASN A 713 -1.91 38.01 -8.95
N ARG A 714 -1.81 37.53 -7.71
CA ARG A 714 -2.89 36.85 -6.95
C ARG A 714 -4.15 37.69 -6.72
N ASP A 715 -4.09 38.99 -7.03
CA ASP A 715 -5.25 39.89 -7.03
C ASP A 715 -6.25 39.57 -8.15
N VAL A 716 -5.79 38.95 -9.25
CA VAL A 716 -6.65 38.49 -10.37
C VAL A 716 -6.51 37.00 -10.68
N ILE A 717 -5.33 36.39 -10.50
CA ILE A 717 -5.16 34.94 -10.66
C ILE A 717 -5.51 34.24 -9.36
N LYS A 718 -6.42 33.27 -9.40
CA LYS A 718 -6.82 32.49 -8.20
C LYS A 718 -5.92 31.29 -7.94
N GLY A 719 -5.38 30.67 -8.98
CA GLY A 719 -4.52 29.51 -8.83
C GLY A 719 -3.95 28.98 -10.13
N VAL A 720 -3.18 27.91 -10.00
CA VAL A 720 -2.42 27.24 -11.06
C VAL A 720 -2.35 25.74 -10.80
N GLN A 721 -2.41 24.95 -11.86
CA GLN A 721 -2.32 23.48 -11.77
C GLN A 721 -1.22 22.92 -12.67
N TRP A 722 -0.50 21.93 -12.14
CA TRP A 722 0.50 21.17 -12.87
C TRP A 722 -0.16 20.11 -13.77
N TRP A 723 0.37 19.89 -14.96
CA TRP A 723 0.07 18.74 -15.81
C TRP A 723 1.24 17.74 -15.73
N ALA A 724 1.11 16.56 -15.14
CA ALA A 724 -0.11 15.96 -14.53
C ALA A 724 0.23 14.95 -13.41
N ALA A 725 -0.78 14.38 -12.78
CA ALA A 725 -0.76 13.20 -11.93
C ALA A 725 -1.75 12.16 -12.46
N GLY A 726 -1.81 10.98 -11.83
CA GLY A 726 -2.66 9.86 -12.21
C GLY A 726 -1.88 8.53 -12.38
N PRO A 727 -2.38 7.40 -11.86
CA PRO A 727 -1.62 6.14 -11.79
C PRO A 727 -1.27 5.46 -13.13
N TRP A 728 -1.78 5.94 -14.27
CA TRP A 728 -1.54 5.34 -15.60
C TRP A 728 -0.49 6.07 -16.47
N TRP A 729 0.17 7.11 -15.95
CA TRP A 729 1.23 7.83 -16.70
C TRP A 729 2.54 7.04 -16.91
N GLY A 730 2.80 6.01 -16.10
CA GLY A 730 4.05 5.24 -16.15
C GLY A 730 5.30 6.13 -16.09
N HIS A 731 6.11 6.11 -17.16
CA HIS A 731 7.38 6.83 -17.24
C HIS A 731 7.31 8.19 -17.95
N ASN A 732 6.14 8.84 -17.99
CA ASN A 732 6.01 10.19 -18.54
C ASN A 732 6.83 11.23 -17.73
N ALA A 733 7.60 12.05 -18.43
CA ALA A 733 8.51 13.04 -17.84
C ALA A 733 7.82 14.29 -17.23
N LEU A 734 6.54 14.50 -17.52
CA LEU A 734 5.70 15.54 -16.92
C LEU A 734 4.88 15.05 -15.71
N SER A 735 4.78 13.73 -15.51
CA SER A 735 4.01 13.19 -14.39
C SER A 735 4.68 13.51 -13.05
N ILE A 736 3.88 13.88 -12.05
CA ILE A 736 4.25 14.02 -10.63
C ILE A 736 3.48 13.05 -9.72
N GLU A 737 2.94 11.96 -10.27
CA GLU A 737 2.25 10.91 -9.51
C GLU A 737 3.16 10.32 -8.40
N PRO A 738 2.72 10.25 -7.12
CA PRO A 738 3.50 9.63 -6.06
C PRO A 738 3.56 8.10 -6.23
N ASN A 739 4.72 7.51 -5.91
CA ASN A 739 4.88 6.06 -5.88
C ASN A 739 4.29 5.44 -4.59
N ALA A 740 4.28 4.11 -4.51
CA ALA A 740 3.79 3.36 -3.34
C ALA A 740 4.60 3.61 -2.03
N GLU A 741 5.76 4.28 -2.12
CA GLU A 741 6.60 4.69 -0.98
C GLU A 741 6.33 6.15 -0.56
N LYS A 742 5.28 6.79 -1.12
CA LYS A 742 4.96 8.22 -1.01
C LYS A 742 6.04 9.19 -1.52
N ALA A 743 6.95 8.71 -2.39
CA ALA A 743 7.95 9.55 -3.06
C ALA A 743 7.43 10.07 -4.40
N PHE A 744 7.82 11.29 -4.78
CA PHE A 744 7.33 12.01 -5.96
C PHE A 744 8.42 12.15 -7.05
N PRO A 745 8.06 12.33 -8.32
CA PRO A 745 8.95 12.86 -9.33
C PRO A 745 9.50 14.24 -8.92
N GLY A 746 10.79 14.49 -9.21
CA GLY A 746 11.56 15.60 -8.63
C GLY A 746 11.00 17.02 -8.83
N GLN A 747 10.07 17.25 -9.76
CA GLN A 747 9.39 18.54 -9.94
C GLN A 747 8.54 18.94 -8.73
N MET A 748 8.04 17.99 -7.93
CA MET A 748 7.26 18.31 -6.73
C MET A 748 8.06 19.13 -5.70
N ALA A 749 9.38 18.94 -5.65
CA ALA A 749 10.28 19.76 -4.83
C ALA A 749 10.41 21.21 -5.32
N TRP A 750 10.07 21.51 -6.58
CA TRP A 750 10.00 22.88 -7.12
C TRP A 750 8.68 23.56 -6.73
N LEU A 751 7.59 22.78 -6.67
CA LEU A 751 6.26 23.29 -6.29
C LEU A 751 6.16 23.53 -4.78
N LYS A 752 6.80 22.69 -3.96
CA LYS A 752 6.73 22.69 -2.48
C LYS A 752 6.79 24.08 -1.81
N PRO A 753 7.67 25.04 -2.18
CA PRO A 753 7.70 26.36 -1.55
C PRO A 753 6.41 27.17 -1.77
N TYR A 754 5.75 26.98 -2.92
CA TYR A 754 4.59 27.74 -3.39
C TYR A 754 3.26 27.18 -2.88
N LEU A 755 3.22 25.92 -2.42
CA LEU A 755 2.01 25.22 -1.99
C LEU A 755 1.32 25.92 -0.80
N PRO A 756 0.00 26.21 -0.86
CA PRO A 756 -0.70 27.01 0.15
C PRO A 756 -1.30 26.22 1.32
N GLY A 757 -1.46 24.90 1.19
CA GLY A 757 -1.99 24.04 2.25
C GLY A 757 -1.05 23.88 3.45
N PRO A 758 -1.58 23.46 4.61
CA PRO A 758 -0.74 23.07 5.75
C PRO A 758 0.09 21.83 5.40
N SER A 759 1.34 21.79 5.86
CA SER A 759 2.25 20.66 5.65
C SER A 759 3.31 20.64 6.74
N GLU A 760 3.30 19.61 7.57
CA GLU A 760 4.35 19.34 8.57
C GLU A 760 5.66 18.83 7.93
N LEU A 761 5.60 18.40 6.66
CA LEU A 761 6.75 17.92 5.89
C LEU A 761 7.56 19.09 5.30
N THR A 762 8.81 19.25 5.73
CA THR A 762 9.73 20.30 5.22
C THR A 762 10.43 19.92 3.92
N GLU A 763 10.50 18.63 3.59
CA GLU A 763 11.12 18.09 2.39
C GLU A 763 10.15 17.15 1.66
N VAL A 764 10.42 16.87 0.38
CA VAL A 764 9.66 15.91 -0.44
C VAL A 764 10.59 14.74 -0.78
N PRO A 765 10.28 13.49 -0.40
CA PRO A 765 11.01 12.33 -0.89
C PRO A 765 10.85 12.25 -2.42
N THR A 766 11.95 12.12 -3.16
CA THR A 766 11.91 12.25 -4.63
C THR A 766 12.66 11.17 -5.38
N PHE A 767 12.14 10.82 -6.57
CA PHE A 767 12.75 9.89 -7.53
C PHE A 767 12.86 10.50 -8.93
N ILE A 768 13.57 9.81 -9.84
CA ILE A 768 13.77 10.23 -11.24
C ILE A 768 12.97 9.30 -12.15
N ASN A 769 11.91 9.79 -12.78
CA ASN A 769 11.13 9.01 -13.73
C ASN A 769 11.91 8.87 -15.07
N LYS A 770 12.02 7.66 -15.63
CA LYS A 770 12.80 7.37 -16.85
C LYS A 770 12.20 6.24 -17.68
N LYS A 771 12.08 6.45 -19.00
CA LYS A 771 11.66 5.43 -19.98
C LYS A 771 12.59 4.21 -20.00
N VAL A 772 12.01 3.05 -20.28
CA VAL A 772 12.71 1.77 -20.48
C VAL A 772 12.30 1.20 -21.85
N TYR A 773 13.28 1.06 -22.74
CA TYR A 773 13.06 0.52 -24.10
C TYR A 773 13.26 -1.00 -24.15
N CYS A 774 12.54 -1.65 -25.06
CA CYS A 774 12.75 -3.05 -25.42
C CYS A 774 14.12 -3.26 -26.08
N LYS A 775 14.63 -4.49 -26.00
CA LYS A 775 15.87 -4.94 -26.66
C LYS A 775 15.58 -5.47 -28.06
N GLY A 776 14.39 -6.02 -28.27
CA GLY A 776 13.84 -6.43 -29.56
C GLY A 776 12.72 -5.50 -30.06
N CYS A 777 12.13 -5.90 -31.19
CA CYS A 777 11.25 -5.08 -32.01
C CYS A 777 9.87 -5.71 -32.23
N VAL A 778 9.39 -6.51 -31.28
CA VAL A 778 8.08 -7.19 -31.38
C VAL A 778 7.02 -6.31 -30.72
N VAL A 779 6.20 -5.65 -31.53
CA VAL A 779 5.06 -4.86 -31.04
C VAL A 779 3.95 -5.80 -30.56
N THR A 780 3.64 -5.74 -29.27
CA THR A 780 2.53 -6.45 -28.59
C THR A 780 1.38 -5.51 -28.22
N GLY A 781 1.58 -4.18 -28.28
CA GLY A 781 0.54 -3.17 -28.02
C GLY A 781 0.95 -1.76 -28.49
N THR A 782 0.05 -0.79 -28.31
CA THR A 782 0.29 0.62 -28.66
C THR A 782 -0.25 1.55 -27.57
N GLY A 783 0.50 2.60 -27.22
CA GLY A 783 0.12 3.60 -26.23
C GLY A 783 -0.72 4.73 -26.84
N GLY A 784 -1.37 5.53 -25.97
CA GLY A 784 -2.22 6.66 -26.40
C GLY A 784 -1.48 7.77 -27.14
N ASP A 785 -0.18 7.93 -26.89
CA ASP A 785 0.75 8.82 -27.61
C ASP A 785 1.23 8.24 -28.96
N ASN A 786 0.58 7.19 -29.46
CA ASN A 786 1.00 6.35 -30.59
C ASN A 786 2.36 5.65 -30.39
N SER A 787 2.92 5.60 -29.17
CA SER A 787 4.10 4.77 -28.89
C SER A 787 3.80 3.29 -29.16
N PHE A 788 4.83 2.54 -29.55
CA PHE A 788 4.71 1.10 -29.75
C PHE A 788 5.27 0.39 -28.51
N TRP A 789 4.63 -0.70 -28.08
CA TRP A 789 5.01 -1.43 -26.86
C TRP A 789 5.28 -2.88 -27.18
N GLY A 790 6.30 -3.44 -26.53
CA GLY A 790 6.63 -4.85 -26.53
C GLY A 790 6.52 -5.45 -25.14
N TRP A 791 6.66 -6.77 -25.07
CA TRP A 791 6.73 -7.51 -23.82
C TRP A 791 7.98 -8.39 -23.82
N GLU A 792 8.99 -7.99 -23.04
CA GLU A 792 10.30 -8.66 -22.96
C GLU A 792 10.74 -8.76 -21.50
N ASP A 793 11.47 -9.83 -21.15
CA ASP A 793 11.90 -10.13 -19.78
C ASP A 793 10.78 -10.00 -18.73
N GLU A 794 9.59 -10.50 -19.10
CA GLU A 794 8.34 -10.51 -18.32
C GLU A 794 7.77 -9.13 -17.97
N LYS A 795 8.15 -8.07 -18.69
CA LYS A 795 7.69 -6.69 -18.46
C LYS A 795 7.31 -5.98 -19.75
N SER A 796 6.43 -4.99 -19.64
CA SER A 796 6.16 -4.04 -20.72
C SER A 796 7.36 -3.12 -20.94
N CYS A 797 7.67 -2.83 -22.20
CA CYS A 797 8.75 -1.94 -22.59
C CYS A 797 8.36 -1.16 -23.86
N GLU A 798 8.93 0.03 -24.04
CA GLU A 798 8.64 0.84 -25.22
C GLU A 798 9.53 0.40 -26.39
N ILE A 799 8.95 0.26 -27.58
CA ILE A 799 9.65 -0.10 -28.80
C ILE A 799 10.22 1.18 -29.42
N ASP A 800 11.55 1.33 -29.40
CA ASP A 800 12.25 2.38 -30.12
C ASP A 800 11.98 2.24 -31.63
N LYS A 801 11.09 3.10 -32.15
CA LYS A 801 10.68 3.10 -33.55
C LYS A 801 11.85 3.35 -34.50
N GLU A 802 12.82 4.20 -34.14
CA GLU A 802 13.96 4.52 -35.01
C GLU A 802 14.93 3.32 -35.08
N THR A 803 15.31 2.75 -33.94
CA THR A 803 16.17 1.55 -33.89
C THR A 803 15.50 0.33 -34.53
N CYS A 804 14.18 0.18 -34.39
CA CYS A 804 13.41 -0.91 -34.98
C CYS A 804 12.96 -0.66 -36.43
N GLY A 805 13.23 0.52 -37.01
CA GLY A 805 12.91 0.85 -38.41
C GLY A 805 11.43 1.09 -38.70
N TYR A 806 10.60 1.27 -37.67
CA TYR A 806 9.20 1.67 -37.81
C TYR A 806 9.11 3.15 -38.21
N ASN A 807 8.18 3.45 -39.12
CA ASN A 807 7.91 4.81 -39.59
C ASN A 807 6.42 5.00 -39.85
N ASP A 808 5.95 6.24 -39.79
CA ASP A 808 4.54 6.65 -39.59
C ASP A 808 3.60 6.34 -40.77
N ASN A 809 4.10 5.64 -41.79
CA ASN A 809 3.34 5.20 -42.97
C ASN A 809 3.43 3.68 -43.20
N THR A 810 3.89 2.90 -42.22
CA THR A 810 3.93 1.42 -42.29
C THR A 810 2.55 0.83 -42.03
N PRO A 811 1.85 0.23 -43.02
CA PRO A 811 0.60 -0.47 -42.75
C PRO A 811 0.92 -1.82 -42.11
N ILE A 812 0.30 -2.12 -40.97
CA ILE A 812 0.40 -3.44 -40.36
C ILE A 812 -0.45 -4.41 -41.22
N GLU A 813 0.20 -5.25 -42.03
CA GLU A 813 -0.52 -6.22 -42.87
C GLU A 813 -1.19 -7.30 -42.01
N ASN A 814 -2.51 -7.45 -42.18
CA ASN A 814 -3.32 -8.42 -41.43
C ASN A 814 -2.75 -9.86 -41.51
N PRO A 815 -2.63 -10.56 -40.36
CA PRO A 815 -2.47 -12.01 -40.33
C PRO A 815 -3.63 -12.73 -41.06
N PRO A 816 -3.40 -13.96 -41.57
CA PRO A 816 -4.35 -14.62 -42.47
C PRO A 816 -5.64 -15.09 -41.78
N VAL A 817 -6.74 -15.11 -42.53
CA VAL A 817 -8.02 -15.68 -42.11
C VAL A 817 -7.87 -17.20 -41.86
N VAL A 818 -7.99 -17.61 -40.60
CA VAL A 818 -8.07 -19.01 -40.15
C VAL A 818 -9.53 -19.36 -39.87
N GLU A 819 -9.97 -20.59 -40.14
CA GLU A 819 -11.30 -21.06 -39.73
C GLU A 819 -11.42 -21.05 -38.20
N LYS A 820 -12.48 -20.42 -37.65
CA LYS A 820 -12.74 -20.37 -36.20
C LYS A 820 -12.69 -21.78 -35.61
N THR A 821 -11.68 -22.02 -34.78
CA THR A 821 -11.46 -23.28 -34.09
C THR A 821 -11.92 -23.10 -32.65
N TYR A 822 -13.06 -23.70 -32.30
CA TYR A 822 -13.53 -23.72 -30.92
C TYR A 822 -12.69 -24.69 -30.07
N CYS A 823 -12.49 -24.36 -28.80
CA CYS A 823 -11.87 -25.23 -27.81
C CYS A 823 -12.78 -26.44 -27.52
N LYS A 824 -12.21 -27.47 -26.88
CA LYS A 824 -12.93 -28.69 -26.46
C LYS A 824 -13.36 -28.61 -24.99
N GLY A 825 -12.62 -27.85 -24.17
CA GLY A 825 -12.97 -27.46 -22.81
C GLY A 825 -13.68 -26.12 -22.72
N CYS A 826 -14.07 -25.77 -21.48
CA CYS A 826 -14.68 -24.48 -21.12
C CYS A 826 -13.71 -23.57 -20.33
N GLU A 827 -12.42 -23.89 -20.37
CA GLU A 827 -11.37 -23.19 -19.61
C GLU A 827 -10.94 -21.92 -20.34
N VAL A 828 -11.18 -20.77 -19.71
CA VAL A 828 -10.93 -19.45 -20.29
C VAL A 828 -9.54 -18.98 -19.88
N THR A 829 -8.63 -18.92 -20.85
CA THR A 829 -7.25 -18.42 -20.67
C THR A 829 -7.08 -16.97 -21.14
N GLY A 830 -8.16 -16.32 -21.59
CA GLY A 830 -8.21 -14.92 -21.95
C GLY A 830 -9.56 -14.51 -22.52
N THR A 831 -9.84 -13.21 -22.57
CA THR A 831 -11.05 -12.64 -23.17
C THR A 831 -10.65 -11.66 -24.27
N GLY A 832 -11.26 -11.77 -25.44
CA GLY A 832 -11.04 -10.84 -26.55
C GLY A 832 -11.73 -9.49 -26.28
N GLY A 833 -11.25 -8.43 -26.93
CA GLY A 833 -11.86 -7.09 -26.82
C GLY A 833 -13.32 -7.01 -27.32
N ASP A 834 -13.81 -8.04 -28.02
CA ASP A 834 -15.21 -8.20 -28.42
C ASP A 834 -16.07 -8.98 -27.40
N GLY A 835 -15.51 -9.30 -26.23
CA GLY A 835 -16.16 -10.09 -25.19
C GLY A 835 -16.22 -11.60 -25.47
N SER A 836 -15.63 -12.09 -26.56
CA SER A 836 -15.51 -13.53 -26.80
C SER A 836 -14.48 -14.14 -25.83
N LEU A 837 -14.82 -15.29 -25.25
CA LEU A 837 -13.94 -16.01 -24.33
C LEU A 837 -13.01 -16.94 -25.13
N TRP A 838 -11.73 -17.01 -24.76
CA TRP A 838 -10.70 -17.79 -25.46
C TRP A 838 -10.00 -18.76 -24.51
N GLY A 839 -9.57 -19.89 -25.04
CA GLY A 839 -8.71 -20.87 -24.37
C GLY A 839 -7.45 -21.16 -25.19
N TRP A 840 -6.53 -21.94 -24.61
CA TRP A 840 -5.29 -22.36 -25.27
C TRP A 840 -5.16 -23.89 -25.24
N GLU A 841 -5.44 -24.54 -26.38
CA GLU A 841 -5.41 -26.00 -26.54
C GLU A 841 -4.54 -26.42 -27.72
N ASP A 842 -3.86 -27.57 -27.63
CA ASP A 842 -3.05 -28.15 -28.72
C ASP A 842 -2.00 -27.16 -29.31
N GLU A 843 -1.31 -26.40 -28.44
CA GLU A 843 -0.26 -25.40 -28.76
C GLU A 843 -0.74 -24.17 -29.58
N LYS A 844 -2.01 -23.75 -29.42
CA LYS A 844 -2.62 -22.61 -30.13
C LYS A 844 -3.83 -22.04 -29.35
N SER A 845 -4.25 -20.83 -29.71
CA SER A 845 -5.50 -20.24 -29.23
C SER A 845 -6.73 -20.85 -29.92
N CYS A 846 -7.84 -20.87 -29.17
CA CYS A 846 -9.16 -21.32 -29.62
C CYS A 846 -10.27 -20.54 -28.89
N GLU A 847 -11.49 -20.55 -29.43
CA GLU A 847 -12.64 -19.78 -28.91
C GLU A 847 -13.57 -20.68 -28.07
N ILE A 848 -14.21 -20.15 -27.02
CA ILE A 848 -15.01 -20.92 -26.05
C ILE A 848 -16.51 -20.83 -26.35
N ASP A 849 -17.22 -21.97 -26.39
CA ASP A 849 -18.67 -22.02 -26.57
C ASP A 849 -19.42 -21.79 -25.23
N VAL A 850 -19.66 -20.53 -24.90
CA VAL A 850 -20.39 -20.09 -23.69
C VAL A 850 -21.77 -20.74 -23.54
N ALA A 851 -22.46 -21.09 -24.63
CA ALA A 851 -23.78 -21.72 -24.58
C ALA A 851 -23.71 -23.21 -24.22
N ALA A 852 -22.64 -23.90 -24.64
CA ALA A 852 -22.32 -25.24 -24.16
C ALA A 852 -21.87 -25.23 -22.68
N CYS A 853 -21.16 -24.18 -22.27
CA CYS A 853 -20.57 -24.03 -20.92
C CYS A 853 -21.54 -23.50 -19.84
N LYS A 854 -22.70 -22.94 -20.23
CA LYS A 854 -23.81 -22.50 -19.33
C LYS A 854 -23.44 -21.43 -18.29
N ILE A 855 -22.90 -20.30 -18.73
CA ILE A 855 -22.53 -19.19 -17.84
C ILE A 855 -23.67 -18.13 -17.82
N GLY A 856 -24.44 -18.07 -16.72
CA GLY A 856 -25.32 -16.94 -16.32
C GLY A 856 -26.85 -17.08 -16.49
N GLU A 857 -27.60 -17.49 -15.44
CA GLU A 857 -29.08 -17.40 -15.31
C GLU A 857 -29.53 -17.21 -13.82
N GLU A 858 -30.57 -16.38 -13.54
CA GLU A 858 -31.11 -16.00 -12.18
C GLU A 858 -32.64 -16.29 -11.99
N PRO A 859 -33.29 -16.06 -10.80
CA PRO A 859 -34.02 -14.78 -10.50
C PRO A 859 -34.31 -14.39 -8.98
N THR A 860 -34.97 -13.23 -8.72
CA THR A 860 -35.33 -12.58 -7.40
C THR A 860 -36.64 -13.12 -6.70
N GLU A 861 -37.27 -12.61 -5.60
CA GLU A 861 -37.45 -11.33 -4.82
C GLU A 861 -38.26 -11.64 -3.49
N PRO A 862 -38.77 -10.76 -2.56
CA PRO A 862 -38.39 -9.47 -1.88
C PRO A 862 -38.42 -9.53 -0.29
N SER A 863 -38.24 -8.39 0.45
CA SER A 863 -38.45 -8.28 1.94
C SER A 863 -38.68 -6.83 2.49
N THR A 864 -38.77 -6.62 3.83
CA THR A 864 -39.27 -5.40 4.53
C THR A 864 -38.28 -4.57 5.36
N CYS A 865 -37.00 -4.91 5.53
CA CYS A 865 -36.05 -3.96 6.12
C CYS A 865 -35.76 -2.84 5.10
N LYS A 866 -35.78 -1.55 5.50
CA LYS A 866 -35.41 -0.48 4.54
C LYS A 866 -33.95 -0.59 4.06
N PHE A 867 -33.08 -1.13 4.91
CA PHE A 867 -31.68 -1.38 4.58
C PHE A 867 -31.47 -2.67 3.77
N GLU A 868 -32.40 -3.64 3.76
CA GLU A 868 -32.33 -4.82 2.87
C GLU A 868 -32.42 -4.38 1.39
N ALA A 869 -33.12 -3.26 1.11
CA ALA A 869 -33.15 -2.63 -0.21
C ALA A 869 -31.88 -1.82 -0.54
N LEU A 870 -31.00 -1.60 0.44
CA LEU A 870 -29.65 -1.01 0.30
C LEU A 870 -28.54 -2.08 0.34
N GLY A 871 -28.91 -3.37 0.37
CA GLY A 871 -27.98 -4.51 0.42
C GLY A 871 -27.61 -5.01 1.82
N TYR A 872 -28.05 -4.33 2.89
CA TYR A 872 -27.64 -4.62 4.27
C TYR A 872 -28.76 -5.25 5.10
N LYS A 873 -28.41 -6.17 6.01
CA LYS A 873 -29.38 -6.84 6.89
C LYS A 873 -29.92 -5.86 7.95
N CYS A 874 -31.14 -6.06 8.44
CA CYS A 874 -31.57 -5.37 9.67
C CYS A 874 -30.91 -6.03 10.89
N CYS A 875 -30.36 -5.24 11.82
CA CYS A 875 -29.74 -5.76 13.04
C CYS A 875 -30.75 -6.49 13.92
N SER A 876 -30.34 -7.59 14.55
CA SER A 876 -31.12 -8.31 15.57
C SER A 876 -31.13 -7.61 16.93
N HIS A 877 -30.24 -6.63 17.13
CA HIS A 877 -29.99 -5.94 18.40
C HIS A 877 -30.22 -4.41 18.31
N CYS A 878 -30.30 -3.77 19.48
CA CYS A 878 -30.52 -2.33 19.64
C CYS A 878 -29.27 -1.64 20.22
N VAL A 879 -28.15 -1.71 19.50
CA VAL A 879 -26.90 -0.99 19.83
C VAL A 879 -26.35 -0.40 18.54
N SER A 880 -26.17 0.93 18.50
CA SER A 880 -25.73 1.64 17.30
C SER A 880 -24.26 2.06 17.41
N TYR A 881 -23.53 1.81 16.33
CA TYR A 881 -22.12 2.16 16.17
C TYR A 881 -21.97 3.40 15.27
N LEU A 882 -22.89 3.62 14.32
CA LEU A 882 -22.93 4.77 13.41
C LEU A 882 -24.37 5.28 13.26
N GLU A 883 -24.53 6.54 12.87
CA GLU A 883 -25.80 7.16 12.48
C GLU A 883 -25.56 8.13 11.31
N ASP A 884 -26.29 7.96 10.22
CA ASP A 884 -26.21 8.75 8.99
C ASP A 884 -27.60 9.02 8.38
N GLU A 885 -27.64 9.43 7.11
CA GLU A 885 -28.87 9.81 6.40
C GLU A 885 -29.80 8.62 6.07
N ASP A 886 -29.23 7.42 5.86
CA ASP A 886 -30.02 6.19 5.70
C ASP A 886 -30.52 5.70 7.06
N GLY A 887 -29.77 5.94 8.14
CA GLY A 887 -30.31 5.98 9.51
C GLY A 887 -29.34 5.54 10.60
N LEU A 888 -29.87 4.87 11.62
CA LEU A 888 -29.07 4.28 12.69
C LEU A 888 -28.53 2.92 12.25
N TRP A 889 -27.22 2.70 12.41
CA TRP A 889 -26.53 1.49 11.99
C TRP A 889 -25.84 0.80 13.17
N GLY A 890 -25.84 -0.54 13.12
CA GLY A 890 -25.01 -1.42 13.93
C GLY A 890 -24.07 -2.24 13.05
N VAL A 891 -23.31 -3.14 13.67
CA VAL A 891 -22.44 -4.10 12.98
C VAL A 891 -22.73 -5.48 13.55
N GLU A 892 -23.09 -6.44 12.70
CA GLU A 892 -23.50 -7.79 13.13
C GLU A 892 -22.85 -8.86 12.24
N ASN A 893 -21.86 -9.57 12.79
CA ASN A 893 -20.95 -10.49 12.08
C ASN A 893 -20.04 -9.79 11.04
N GLY A 894 -19.52 -8.61 11.37
CA GLY A 894 -18.58 -7.85 10.52
C GLY A 894 -19.24 -6.94 9.49
N GLU A 895 -20.38 -7.36 8.93
CA GLU A 895 -21.19 -6.53 8.03
C GLU A 895 -21.92 -5.39 8.78
N TRP A 896 -22.07 -4.24 8.13
CA TRP A 896 -23.00 -3.20 8.57
C TRP A 896 -24.44 -3.71 8.53
N CYS A 897 -25.22 -3.37 9.55
CA CYS A 897 -26.63 -3.70 9.65
C CYS A 897 -27.47 -2.47 10.04
N GLY A 898 -28.70 -2.43 9.56
CA GLY A 898 -29.63 -1.35 9.85
C GLY A 898 -30.36 -1.55 11.18
N ILE A 899 -30.24 -0.61 12.11
CA ILE A 899 -30.98 -0.66 13.39
C ILE A 899 -32.46 -0.47 13.11
N THR A 900 -33.28 -1.41 13.59
CA THR A 900 -34.72 -1.41 13.30
C THR A 900 -35.43 -0.21 13.93
N ASP A 901 -36.48 0.29 13.26
CA ASP A 901 -37.34 1.37 13.76
C ASP A 901 -37.97 1.07 15.14
N GLU A 902 -37.99 -0.19 15.60
CA GLU A 902 -38.46 -0.57 16.94
C GLU A 902 -37.41 -0.26 18.02
N CYS A 903 -36.12 -0.49 17.75
CA CYS A 903 -35.01 -0.12 18.63
C CYS A 903 -34.88 1.39 18.84
N ILE A 904 -34.96 2.18 17.77
CA ILE A 904 -34.71 3.64 17.76
C ILE A 904 -35.59 4.36 18.81
N LYS A 905 -36.84 3.92 18.96
CA LYS A 905 -37.82 4.50 19.90
C LYS A 905 -37.43 4.33 21.38
N GLY A 906 -36.50 3.44 21.70
CA GLY A 906 -35.98 3.23 23.05
C GLY A 906 -34.80 4.15 23.44
N TYR A 907 -34.21 4.87 22.49
CA TYR A 907 -33.07 5.76 22.74
C TYR A 907 -33.52 7.16 23.20
N ASP A 908 -34.66 7.66 22.70
CA ASP A 908 -35.23 8.97 23.10
C ASP A 908 -35.53 9.07 24.61
N GLU A 909 -35.89 7.94 25.25
CA GLU A 909 -36.15 7.90 26.70
C GLU A 909 -34.85 7.81 27.53
N CYS A 910 -33.77 7.23 26.97
CA CYS A 910 -32.45 7.23 27.59
C CYS A 910 -31.32 6.98 26.59
N TRP A 911 -30.45 7.99 26.42
CA TRP A 911 -29.38 8.03 25.43
C TRP A 911 -28.38 6.87 25.53
N SER A 912 -28.06 6.38 26.74
CA SER A 912 -27.08 5.31 26.94
C SER A 912 -27.52 3.96 26.37
N ASN A 913 -28.83 3.77 26.17
CA ASN A 913 -29.37 2.59 25.51
C ASN A 913 -28.81 2.46 24.08
N LYS A 914 -28.53 3.56 23.38
CA LYS A 914 -27.90 3.56 22.05
C LYS A 914 -26.54 2.85 22.06
N PHE A 915 -25.82 2.99 23.19
CA PHE A 915 -24.50 2.40 23.45
C PHE A 915 -24.58 1.09 24.27
N GLY A 916 -25.76 0.50 24.44
CA GLY A 916 -25.98 -0.77 25.14
C GLY A 916 -26.02 -0.70 26.68
N TYR A 917 -25.85 0.47 27.29
CA TYR A 917 -25.83 0.62 28.75
C TYR A 917 -27.21 1.00 29.32
N PRO A 918 -27.65 0.38 30.42
CA PRO A 918 -28.97 0.63 31.00
C PRO A 918 -29.11 2.07 31.52
N CYS A 919 -30.34 2.55 31.62
CA CYS A 919 -30.63 3.84 32.23
C CYS A 919 -30.55 3.78 33.78
N CYS A 920 -30.05 4.84 34.41
CA CYS A 920 -29.97 4.95 35.87
C CYS A 920 -31.34 5.21 36.52
N ASP A 921 -31.60 4.55 37.66
CA ASP A 921 -32.79 4.81 38.49
C ASP A 921 -32.68 6.08 39.33
N THR A 922 -31.49 6.69 39.41
CA THR A 922 -31.21 7.94 40.13
C THR A 922 -30.44 8.93 39.26
N CYS A 923 -30.40 10.18 39.72
CA CYS A 923 -29.68 11.28 39.06
C CYS A 923 -28.25 11.48 39.59
N ASP A 924 -27.66 10.47 40.23
CA ASP A 924 -26.35 10.57 40.89
C ASP A 924 -25.23 10.32 39.87
N VAL A 925 -24.60 11.40 39.40
CA VAL A 925 -23.51 11.36 38.42
C VAL A 925 -22.20 10.95 39.08
N PHE A 926 -21.56 9.90 38.55
CA PHE A 926 -20.24 9.40 38.96
C PHE A 926 -19.14 9.83 37.99
N LEU A 927 -19.45 9.95 36.69
CA LEU A 927 -18.55 10.38 35.62
C LEU A 927 -19.35 11.19 34.59
N THR A 928 -18.72 12.17 33.95
CA THR A 928 -19.27 12.83 32.75
C THR A 928 -18.20 12.81 31.67
N ASP A 929 -18.59 12.44 30.45
CA ASP A 929 -17.76 12.47 29.26
C ASP A 929 -18.51 13.11 28.08
N GLU A 930 -18.00 12.89 26.87
CA GLU A 930 -18.55 13.42 25.61
C GLU A 930 -19.85 12.73 25.18
N SER A 931 -20.13 11.52 25.68
CA SER A 931 -21.38 10.79 25.46
C SER A 931 -22.49 11.26 26.41
N GLY A 932 -22.15 11.51 27.68
CA GLY A 932 -23.09 12.08 28.65
C GLY A 932 -22.68 11.99 30.12
N ASP A 933 -23.69 12.04 31.00
CA ASP A 933 -23.51 11.84 32.45
C ASP A 933 -23.77 10.38 32.81
N TRP A 934 -22.76 9.70 33.34
CA TRP A 934 -22.82 8.31 33.77
C TRP A 934 -23.00 8.22 35.28
N GLY A 935 -23.89 7.32 35.71
CA GLY A 935 -24.08 6.91 37.10
C GLY A 935 -23.73 5.43 37.28
N VAL A 936 -23.96 4.91 38.48
CA VAL A 936 -23.72 3.49 38.80
C VAL A 936 -24.98 2.89 39.44
N LYS A 937 -25.47 1.78 38.90
CA LYS A 937 -26.65 1.04 39.36
C LYS A 937 -26.31 -0.43 39.53
N ASP A 938 -26.66 -1.00 40.68
CA ASP A 938 -26.37 -2.39 41.05
C ASP A 938 -24.88 -2.81 40.91
N LEU A 939 -23.98 -1.82 40.93
CA LEU A 939 -22.51 -1.84 40.73
C LEU A 939 -22.01 -1.71 39.27
N ASP A 940 -22.88 -1.68 38.27
CA ASP A 940 -22.52 -1.45 36.86
C ASP A 940 -22.81 -0.02 36.39
N TRP A 941 -22.17 0.41 35.30
CA TRP A 941 -22.38 1.73 34.70
C TRP A 941 -23.77 1.86 34.06
N CYS A 942 -24.37 3.04 34.23
CA CYS A 942 -25.67 3.39 33.64
C CYS A 942 -25.65 4.84 33.12
N GLY A 943 -26.47 5.15 32.12
CA GLY A 943 -26.66 6.53 31.67
C GLY A 943 -27.65 7.27 32.57
N VAL A 944 -27.27 8.45 33.05
CA VAL A 944 -28.18 9.32 33.81
C VAL A 944 -29.21 9.91 32.83
N PRO A 945 -30.53 9.79 33.11
CA PRO A 945 -31.58 10.33 32.26
C PRO A 945 -31.40 11.82 31.96
N SER A 946 -31.66 12.24 30.71
CA SER A 946 -31.62 13.66 30.32
C SER A 946 -32.58 14.53 31.15
N THR A 947 -33.67 13.94 31.66
CA THR A 947 -34.64 14.56 32.57
C THR A 947 -34.04 14.97 33.93
N CYS A 948 -32.91 14.39 34.34
CA CYS A 948 -32.18 14.77 35.55
C CYS A 948 -31.48 16.14 35.42
N LYS A 949 -31.09 16.57 34.21
CA LYS A 949 -30.36 17.84 33.97
C LYS A 949 -31.25 19.10 34.01
N ALA A 950 -32.53 18.96 34.37
CA ALA A 950 -33.56 20.00 34.16
C ALA A 950 -34.25 20.51 35.45
N ASN A 951 -33.51 20.79 36.53
CA ASN A 951 -33.96 21.64 37.66
C ASN A 951 -32.79 22.33 38.39
#